data_AF-A0A518AP48-F1
#
_entry.id   AF-A0A518AP48-F1
#
_cell.length_a   1.000
_cell.length_b   1.000
_cell.length_c   1.000
_cell.angle_alpha   90.00
_cell.angle_beta   90.00
_cell.angle_gamma   90.00
#
_symmetry.space_group_name_H-M   'P 1'
#
loop_
_entity.id
_entity.type
_entity.pdbx_description
1 polymer ?
#
loop_
_entity_poly.entity_id
_entity_poly.type
_entity_poly.pdbx_seq_one_letter_code
_entity_poly.pdbx_strand_id
1 'polypeptide(L)'
;MNWDNVKLVWQREIRDQLRDRRTLFVICVLPLMIYPMIGVTFSRMSQFVRQHDATVTVVGYEQLADRSEYPALVSEGKFATELFDNPKEADRIKVHPLNNSENALADARQLLESGSTDLVVHFPDGFAARLDQLREATEKADPTATLSSVGDPPNPKLYYNTEDASQVARGRVQMLLARWQGKIVQSNLAAGRLPLDVTRPFEVKAENVAPEATQQASFWAKLLPFIVFICALTGAFYPAVDLCAGEKERGTLETLLTSPAARNEIVGGKLLTVITFSIGSALCNLASMAFTSQIIINQLNQIAPAGEMPLAAPSLVSIGWLLVALVPMSVVFSAASLALASLAGSTKEGQYYLMPLFLVCMPLMLLPMMPGVELTLATSMVPISGMVLLMQAAMEGKLLLAATYVLPVLVVTFGCCALAIRWAIDQFNQESVLFRDAENFDLITWVRYSYRHRPETPKLGAAVALISLILMAQFLSQSVAIDLQAPGGFEKILLLSQLLCILLPTLVVAYLSSSSLRSTFLLKNPIPWKSIVIAGLLAVAMVPLGTALMELIVYFVPVSSELMDLIAKLGNIEGGPGMSVGKVLLLMAVMPAIIEEFAFRGVILSGFRNRLPAVWAVVLTAISFGVVHATALQQTISAGFLGLVLGYIAVKSKQITPCIAFHMGYNGLQLLRTIFASDLDKQPWAHWVFRQTDSPVVGLSFTPWVLVLMALAAIALLWQFGHHHRQSAGTLGLQDSGSSPMPTAAPAEESGA
;
A
#
# COMPACT_ATOMS: atom_id res chain seq x y z
N MET A 1 24.02 22.63 -25.72
CA MET A 1 22.87 23.27 -25.04
C MET A 1 23.32 24.66 -24.66
N ASN A 2 22.76 25.67 -25.31
CA ASN A 2 22.99 27.06 -24.98
C ASN A 2 22.08 27.44 -23.79
N TRP A 3 22.68 27.79 -22.65
CA TRP A 3 21.97 28.14 -21.43
C TRP A 3 21.19 29.46 -21.54
N ASP A 4 21.58 30.35 -22.44
CA ASP A 4 20.83 31.59 -22.67
C ASP A 4 19.47 31.31 -23.31
N ASN A 5 19.41 30.38 -24.27
CA ASN A 5 18.16 29.92 -24.87
C ASN A 5 17.25 29.26 -23.83
N VAL A 6 17.81 28.35 -23.01
CA VAL A 6 17.08 27.70 -21.91
C VAL A 6 16.50 28.73 -20.94
N LYS A 7 17.30 29.74 -20.56
CA LYS A 7 16.89 30.81 -19.65
C LYS A 7 15.80 31.69 -20.25
N LEU A 8 15.88 32.02 -21.54
CA LEU A 8 14.84 32.81 -22.23
C LEU A 8 13.51 32.06 -22.30
N VAL A 9 13.54 30.76 -22.64
CA VAL A 9 12.34 29.91 -22.62
C VAL A 9 11.78 29.86 -21.20
N TRP A 10 12.61 29.54 -20.19
CA TRP A 10 12.18 29.52 -18.79
C TRP A 10 11.53 30.83 -18.32
N GLN A 11 12.13 31.99 -18.63
CA GLN A 11 11.57 33.29 -18.28
C GLN A 11 10.24 33.59 -18.95
N ARG A 12 10.10 33.21 -20.23
CA ARG A 12 8.83 33.32 -20.96
C ARG A 12 7.76 32.47 -20.26
N GLU A 13 8.06 31.19 -20.07
CA GLU A 13 7.11 30.21 -19.53
C GLU A 13 6.67 30.56 -18.10
N ILE A 14 7.59 31.00 -17.24
CA ILE A 14 7.23 31.52 -15.91
C ILE A 14 6.27 32.69 -16.02
N ARG A 15 6.53 33.66 -16.91
CA ARG A 15 5.69 34.84 -17.04
C ARG A 15 4.28 34.47 -17.51
N ASP A 16 4.17 33.51 -18.42
CA ASP A 16 2.89 33.03 -18.92
C ASP A 16 2.11 32.29 -17.82
N GLN A 17 2.77 31.41 -17.05
CA GLN A 17 2.15 30.72 -15.91
C GLN A 17 1.73 31.67 -14.78
N LEU A 18 2.53 32.70 -14.46
CA LEU A 18 2.18 33.71 -13.45
C LEU A 18 1.00 34.60 -13.89
N ARG A 19 0.65 34.64 -15.17
CA ARG A 19 -0.55 35.33 -15.67
C ARG A 19 -1.80 34.46 -15.59
N ASP A 20 -1.64 33.14 -15.57
CA ASP A 20 -2.75 32.22 -15.38
C ASP A 20 -3.22 32.18 -13.92
N ARG A 21 -4.34 32.88 -13.68
CA ARG A 21 -4.99 32.93 -12.37
C ARG A 21 -5.41 31.56 -11.87
N ARG A 22 -5.78 30.64 -12.76
CA ARG A 22 -6.21 29.29 -12.39
C ARG A 22 -5.02 28.50 -11.83
N THR A 23 -3.90 28.51 -12.54
CA THR A 23 -2.68 27.84 -12.11
C THR A 23 -2.15 28.43 -10.80
N LEU A 24 -2.09 29.76 -10.67
CA LEU A 24 -1.69 30.40 -9.41
C LEU A 24 -2.62 30.08 -8.24
N PHE A 25 -3.94 30.04 -8.48
CA PHE A 25 -4.90 29.69 -7.44
C PHE A 25 -4.68 28.25 -6.96
N VAL A 26 -4.55 27.29 -7.88
CA VAL A 26 -4.39 25.87 -7.52
C VAL A 26 -3.03 25.60 -6.84
N ILE A 27 -1.96 26.22 -7.32
CA ILE A 27 -0.59 25.92 -6.84
C ILE A 27 -0.26 26.63 -5.53
N CYS A 28 -0.71 27.87 -5.36
CA CYS A 28 -0.33 28.71 -4.21
C CYS A 28 -1.51 28.91 -3.25
N VAL A 29 -2.64 29.40 -3.74
CA VAL A 29 -3.76 29.86 -2.88
C VAL A 29 -4.50 28.70 -2.23
N LEU A 30 -4.84 27.67 -3.00
CA LEU A 30 -5.61 26.54 -2.54
C LEU A 30 -4.89 25.80 -1.39
N PRO A 31 -3.60 25.43 -1.50
CA PRO A 31 -2.82 24.94 -0.36
C PRO A 31 -2.83 25.83 0.87
N LEU A 32 -2.65 27.15 0.68
CA LEU A 32 -2.64 28.11 1.77
C LEU A 32 -3.99 28.13 2.52
N MET A 33 -5.09 27.78 1.86
CA MET A 33 -6.43 27.72 2.45
C MET A 33 -6.81 26.36 3.03
N ILE A 34 -6.35 25.26 2.42
CA ILE A 34 -6.75 23.89 2.83
C ILE A 34 -6.34 23.59 4.28
N TYR A 35 -5.09 23.82 4.67
CA TYR A 35 -4.65 23.47 6.03
C TYR A 35 -5.33 24.31 7.12
N PRO A 36 -5.49 25.65 6.97
CA PRO A 36 -6.27 26.42 7.93
C PRO A 36 -7.71 25.97 8.01
N MET A 37 -8.33 25.63 6.87
CA MET A 37 -9.70 25.12 6.85
C MET A 37 -9.81 23.79 7.59
N ILE A 38 -8.89 22.85 7.36
CA ILE A 38 -8.83 21.58 8.12
C ILE A 38 -8.63 21.86 9.62
N GLY A 39 -7.70 22.75 9.98
CA GLY A 39 -7.44 23.12 11.37
C GLY A 39 -8.65 23.75 12.07
N VAL A 40 -9.37 24.65 11.39
CA VAL A 40 -10.61 25.26 11.90
C VAL A 40 -11.71 24.21 12.02
N THR A 41 -11.89 23.35 11.03
CA THR A 41 -12.88 22.26 11.07
C THR A 41 -12.59 21.30 12.21
N PHE A 42 -11.32 20.91 12.41
CA PHE A 42 -10.90 20.08 13.53
C PHE A 42 -11.15 20.78 14.88
N SER A 43 -10.84 22.07 14.99
CA SER A 43 -11.12 22.87 16.18
C SER A 43 -12.63 22.94 16.47
N ARG A 44 -13.47 23.10 15.45
CA ARG A 44 -14.94 23.09 15.58
C ARG A 44 -15.46 21.72 16.00
N MET A 45 -14.93 20.65 15.41
CA MET A 45 -15.27 19.28 15.78
C MET A 45 -14.89 18.98 17.23
N SER A 46 -13.67 19.33 17.64
CA SER A 46 -13.20 19.21 19.03
C SER A 46 -14.08 20.01 20.00
N GLN A 47 -14.45 21.25 19.63
CA GLN A 47 -15.38 22.06 20.42
C GLN A 47 -16.76 21.42 20.50
N PHE A 48 -17.29 20.87 19.42
CA PHE A 48 -18.57 20.17 19.41
C PHE A 48 -18.53 18.98 20.38
N VAL A 49 -17.53 18.10 20.27
CA VAL A 49 -17.35 16.94 21.17
C VAL A 49 -17.24 17.37 22.64
N ARG A 50 -16.69 18.55 22.94
CA ARG A 50 -16.53 19.05 24.32
C ARG A 50 -17.73 19.83 24.85
N GLN A 51 -18.37 20.64 24.02
CA GLN A 51 -19.37 21.63 24.41
C GLN A 51 -20.80 21.18 24.12
N HIS A 52 -21.02 20.08 23.40
CA HIS A 52 -22.36 19.55 23.20
C HIS A 52 -22.98 19.19 24.55
N ASP A 53 -24.13 19.77 24.86
CA ASP A 53 -24.91 19.41 26.04
C ASP A 53 -25.57 18.05 25.77
N ALA A 54 -25.36 17.09 26.67
CA ALA A 54 -25.95 15.77 26.56
C ALA A 54 -27.18 15.67 27.47
N THR A 55 -28.26 15.14 26.93
CA THR A 55 -29.51 14.87 27.64
C THR A 55 -29.57 13.38 27.92
N VAL A 56 -29.41 12.98 29.18
CA VAL A 56 -29.31 11.57 29.57
C VAL A 56 -30.52 11.19 30.40
N THR A 57 -31.24 10.16 29.96
CA THR A 57 -32.34 9.59 30.72
C THR A 57 -31.83 8.45 31.59
N VAL A 58 -32.11 8.49 32.88
CA VAL A 58 -31.72 7.45 33.83
C VAL A 58 -32.97 6.71 34.30
N VAL A 59 -32.94 5.38 34.23
CA VAL A 59 -34.06 4.49 34.57
C VAL A 59 -33.61 3.48 35.62
N GLY A 60 -34.37 3.35 36.71
CA GLY A 60 -34.13 2.33 37.76
C GLY A 60 -33.10 2.73 38.82
N TYR A 61 -32.63 3.98 38.80
CA TYR A 61 -31.68 4.50 39.79
C TYR A 61 -32.33 4.77 41.17
N GLU A 62 -33.67 4.84 41.22
CA GLU A 62 -34.44 5.05 42.45
C GLU A 62 -34.18 3.94 43.48
N GLN A 63 -33.86 2.72 43.01
CA GLN A 63 -33.47 1.59 43.86
C GLN A 63 -32.26 1.91 44.77
N LEU A 64 -31.46 2.93 44.42
CA LEU A 64 -30.29 3.39 45.16
C LEU A 64 -30.51 4.71 45.92
N ALA A 65 -31.66 5.38 45.73
CA ALA A 65 -31.90 6.72 46.28
C ALA A 65 -31.96 6.73 47.81
N ASP A 66 -32.46 5.65 48.43
CA ASP A 66 -32.59 5.53 49.88
C ASP A 66 -31.35 4.94 50.57
N ARG A 67 -30.27 4.69 49.83
CA ARG A 67 -29.08 3.98 50.31
C ARG A 67 -27.88 4.90 50.49
N SER A 68 -27.77 5.46 51.70
CA SER A 68 -26.67 6.34 52.10
C SER A 68 -25.28 5.67 52.05
N GLU A 69 -25.23 4.35 51.97
CA GLU A 69 -24.02 3.54 51.97
C GLU A 69 -23.22 3.64 50.67
N TYR A 70 -23.88 4.03 49.56
CA TYR A 70 -23.25 4.19 48.25
C TYR A 70 -23.09 5.67 47.88
N PRO A 71 -21.99 6.05 47.23
CA PRO A 71 -21.84 7.41 46.70
C PRO A 71 -22.95 7.69 45.68
N ALA A 72 -23.56 8.88 45.75
CA ALA A 72 -24.60 9.27 44.79
C ALA A 72 -24.02 9.39 43.37
N LEU A 73 -24.66 8.73 42.41
CA LEU A 73 -24.39 8.92 40.97
C LEU A 73 -25.07 10.19 40.44
N VAL A 74 -26.30 10.43 40.89
CA VAL A 74 -27.14 11.58 40.49
C VAL A 74 -27.51 12.38 41.73
N SER A 75 -27.34 13.70 41.68
CA SER A 75 -27.71 14.67 42.72
C SER A 75 -28.34 15.89 42.06
N GLU A 76 -29.46 16.40 42.58
CA GLU A 76 -30.13 17.61 42.10
C GLU A 76 -30.41 17.64 40.57
N GLY A 77 -30.75 16.48 39.98
CA GLY A 77 -31.06 16.38 38.54
C GLY A 77 -29.84 16.41 37.61
N LYS A 78 -28.63 16.20 38.15
CA LYS A 78 -27.37 16.09 37.40
C LYS A 78 -26.55 14.93 37.93
N PHE A 79 -25.55 14.48 37.17
CA PHE A 79 -24.55 13.58 37.73
C PHE A 79 -23.76 14.30 38.84
N ALA A 80 -23.37 13.57 39.88
CA ALA A 80 -22.64 14.12 41.01
C ALA A 80 -21.33 14.80 40.55
N THR A 81 -21.12 16.05 40.97
CA THR A 81 -20.00 16.89 40.53
C THR A 81 -18.63 16.28 40.83
N GLU A 82 -18.55 15.49 41.90
CA GLU A 82 -17.34 14.79 42.31
C GLU A 82 -16.90 13.64 41.38
N LEU A 83 -17.71 13.29 40.37
CA LEU A 83 -17.36 12.32 39.33
C LEU A 83 -16.65 12.97 38.14
N PHE A 84 -16.61 14.30 38.07
CA PHE A 84 -15.97 15.05 37.00
C PHE A 84 -14.60 15.59 37.43
N ASP A 85 -13.64 15.66 36.50
CA ASP A 85 -12.36 16.33 36.76
C ASP A 85 -12.54 17.85 36.86
N ASN A 86 -13.48 18.39 36.09
CA ASN A 86 -13.91 19.77 36.14
C ASN A 86 -15.40 19.84 36.54
N PRO A 87 -15.74 20.34 37.73
CA PRO A 87 -17.13 20.40 38.21
C PRO A 87 -18.10 21.10 37.26
N LYS A 88 -17.63 22.03 36.43
CA LYS A 88 -18.45 22.75 35.43
C LYS A 88 -18.95 21.85 34.29
N GLU A 89 -18.37 20.67 34.10
CA GLU A 89 -18.83 19.71 33.09
C GLU A 89 -20.11 19.00 33.50
N ALA A 90 -20.43 18.95 34.80
CA ALA A 90 -21.70 18.41 35.30
C ALA A 90 -22.90 19.20 34.75
N ASP A 91 -22.74 20.50 34.49
CA ASP A 91 -23.79 21.35 33.91
C ASP A 91 -24.12 21.01 32.45
N ARG A 92 -23.21 20.32 31.75
CA ARG A 92 -23.36 19.91 30.35
C ARG A 92 -24.08 18.58 30.17
N ILE A 93 -24.37 17.87 31.25
CA ILE A 93 -25.10 16.61 31.19
C ILE A 93 -26.38 16.77 32.01
N LYS A 94 -27.50 16.99 31.32
CA LYS A 94 -28.81 17.11 31.94
C LYS A 94 -29.37 15.72 32.15
N VAL A 95 -29.70 15.38 33.39
CA VAL A 95 -30.28 14.08 33.71
C VAL A 95 -31.80 14.23 33.80
N HIS A 96 -32.52 13.49 32.95
CA HIS A 96 -33.96 13.35 33.06
C HIS A 96 -34.28 12.05 33.81
N PRO A 97 -34.70 12.12 35.08
CA PRO A 97 -35.25 10.95 35.75
C PRO A 97 -36.62 10.61 35.14
N LEU A 98 -36.82 9.35 34.76
CA LEU A 98 -38.15 8.84 34.43
C LEU A 98 -38.72 8.15 35.66
N ASN A 99 -39.74 8.77 36.27
CA ASN A 99 -40.43 8.17 37.41
C ASN A 99 -41.26 6.96 36.98
N ASN A 100 -40.92 5.79 37.53
CA ASN A 100 -41.81 4.67 37.88
C ASN A 100 -43.09 4.48 37.04
N SER A 101 -42.98 4.44 35.71
CA SER A 101 -44.03 3.89 34.84
C SER A 101 -43.81 2.39 34.71
N GLU A 102 -44.88 1.58 34.64
CA GLU A 102 -44.79 0.11 34.41
C GLU A 102 -43.96 -0.24 33.16
N ASN A 103 -43.73 0.73 32.26
CA ASN A 103 -42.96 0.60 31.02
C ASN A 103 -41.82 1.65 30.88
N ALA A 104 -41.20 2.10 31.99
CA ALA A 104 -40.22 3.19 31.98
C ALA A 104 -39.05 2.99 31.00
N LEU A 105 -38.60 1.75 30.80
CA LEU A 105 -37.57 1.43 29.81
C LEU A 105 -38.06 1.58 28.36
N ALA A 106 -39.31 1.22 28.07
CA ALA A 106 -39.89 1.37 26.75
C ALA A 106 -40.10 2.87 26.43
N ASP A 107 -40.57 3.64 27.40
CA ASP A 107 -40.73 5.10 27.28
C ASP A 107 -39.36 5.78 27.06
N ALA A 108 -38.33 5.38 27.80
CA ALA A 108 -36.97 5.90 27.62
C ALA A 108 -36.39 5.57 26.24
N ARG A 109 -36.65 4.37 25.71
CA ARG A 109 -36.24 3.99 24.35
C ARG A 109 -36.99 4.80 23.31
N GLN A 110 -38.28 5.07 23.50
CA GLN A 110 -39.05 5.92 22.62
C GLN A 110 -38.51 7.36 22.61
N LEU A 111 -38.08 7.89 23.76
CA LEU A 111 -37.43 9.21 23.84
C LEU A 111 -36.07 9.24 23.12
N LEU A 112 -35.33 8.12 23.14
CA LEU A 112 -34.07 7.98 22.41
C LEU A 112 -34.32 7.88 20.90
N GLU A 113 -35.39 7.19 20.48
CA GLU A 113 -35.82 7.10 19.08
C GLU A 113 -36.37 8.43 18.54
N SER A 114 -37.02 9.23 19.40
CA SER A 114 -37.52 10.56 19.04
C SER A 114 -36.47 11.68 19.12
N GLY A 115 -35.22 11.35 19.49
CA GLY A 115 -34.13 12.32 19.67
C GLY A 115 -34.33 13.30 20.85
N SER A 116 -35.21 12.97 21.79
CA SER A 116 -35.49 13.78 22.99
C SER A 116 -34.52 13.50 24.13
N THR A 117 -33.82 12.36 24.10
CA THR A 117 -32.64 12.06 24.93
C THR A 117 -31.53 11.50 24.05
N ASP A 118 -30.29 11.83 24.38
CA ASP A 118 -29.11 11.34 23.66
C ASP A 118 -28.67 9.96 24.16
N LEU A 119 -29.00 9.58 25.40
CA LEU A 119 -28.55 8.32 26.00
C LEU A 119 -29.51 7.86 27.09
N VAL A 120 -29.80 6.56 27.14
CA VAL A 120 -30.52 5.94 28.26
C VAL A 120 -29.57 5.08 29.10
N VAL A 121 -29.47 5.38 30.39
CA VAL A 121 -28.79 4.55 31.39
C VAL A 121 -29.84 3.74 32.14
N HIS A 122 -29.81 2.43 31.99
CA HIS A 122 -30.78 1.53 32.60
C HIS A 122 -30.14 0.66 33.68
N PHE A 123 -30.62 0.81 34.90
CA PHE A 123 -30.33 -0.05 36.04
C PHE A 123 -31.44 -1.10 36.14
N PRO A 124 -31.15 -2.39 35.85
CA PRO A 124 -32.18 -3.43 35.87
C PRO A 124 -32.76 -3.66 37.27
N ASP A 125 -33.94 -4.27 37.35
CA ASP A 125 -34.56 -4.62 38.63
C ASP A 125 -33.65 -5.52 39.48
N GLY A 126 -33.59 -5.23 40.78
CA GLY A 126 -32.73 -5.95 41.72
C GLY A 126 -31.25 -5.53 41.68
N PHE A 127 -30.88 -4.51 40.88
CA PHE A 127 -29.53 -3.97 40.82
C PHE A 127 -29.02 -3.56 42.22
N ALA A 128 -29.84 -2.85 42.98
CA ALA A 128 -29.47 -2.40 44.32
C ALA A 128 -29.36 -3.59 45.29
N ALA A 129 -30.37 -4.47 45.35
CA ALA A 129 -30.32 -5.67 46.20
C ALA A 129 -29.06 -6.51 45.94
N ARG A 130 -28.61 -6.56 44.68
CA ARG A 130 -27.39 -7.24 44.28
C ARG A 130 -26.12 -6.55 44.76
N LEU A 131 -26.07 -5.21 44.72
CA LEU A 131 -24.95 -4.45 45.29
C LEU A 131 -24.82 -4.67 46.79
N ASP A 132 -25.92 -4.75 47.53
CA ASP A 132 -25.87 -5.04 48.98
C ASP A 132 -25.33 -6.42 49.27
N GLN A 133 -25.76 -7.44 48.53
CA GLN A 133 -25.23 -8.79 48.67
C GLN A 133 -23.71 -8.82 48.48
N LEU A 134 -23.19 -8.06 47.51
CA LEU A 134 -21.74 -7.92 47.28
C LEU A 134 -21.03 -7.20 48.43
N ARG A 135 -21.64 -6.14 48.96
CA ARG A 135 -21.09 -5.40 50.10
C ARG A 135 -21.09 -6.24 51.37
N GLU A 136 -22.19 -6.90 51.71
CA GLU A 136 -22.30 -7.79 52.87
C GLU A 136 -21.30 -8.95 52.80
N ALA A 137 -21.09 -9.52 51.61
CA ALA A 137 -20.08 -10.55 51.41
C ALA A 137 -18.66 -10.02 51.68
N THR A 138 -18.41 -8.75 51.37
CA THR A 138 -17.14 -8.07 51.66
C THR A 138 -16.97 -7.81 53.17
N GLU A 139 -18.03 -7.40 53.86
CA GLU A 139 -18.04 -7.14 55.31
C GLU A 139 -17.88 -8.43 56.14
N LYS A 140 -18.47 -9.54 55.70
CA LYS A 140 -18.40 -10.85 56.38
C LYS A 140 -17.07 -11.59 56.14
N ALA A 141 -16.21 -11.07 55.25
CA ALA A 141 -14.85 -11.51 54.98
C ALA A 141 -14.62 -13.02 55.15
N ASP A 142 -15.30 -13.85 54.35
CA ASP A 142 -14.94 -15.25 54.21
C ASP A 142 -13.74 -15.36 53.25
N PRO A 143 -12.53 -15.71 53.73
CA PRO A 143 -11.34 -15.82 52.89
C PRO A 143 -11.43 -16.95 51.86
N THR A 144 -12.46 -17.80 51.90
CA THR A 144 -12.72 -18.88 50.94
C THR A 144 -13.80 -18.56 49.90
N ALA A 145 -14.48 -17.41 50.00
CA ALA A 145 -15.50 -17.00 49.03
C ALA A 145 -14.88 -16.67 47.66
N THR A 146 -15.26 -17.39 46.62
CA THR A 146 -14.89 -17.13 45.23
C THR A 146 -15.95 -16.25 44.54
N LEU A 147 -15.62 -15.60 43.42
CA LEU A 147 -16.63 -14.91 42.58
C LEU A 147 -17.86 -15.79 42.25
N SER A 148 -17.62 -17.11 42.12
CA SER A 148 -18.67 -18.12 41.92
C SER A 148 -19.57 -18.37 43.14
N SER A 149 -19.16 -18.03 44.36
CA SER A 149 -20.01 -18.14 45.56
C SER A 149 -20.87 -16.91 45.81
N VAL A 150 -20.50 -15.76 45.24
CA VAL A 150 -21.26 -14.50 45.39
C VAL A 150 -22.15 -14.25 44.18
N GLY A 151 -21.79 -14.71 42.97
CA GLY A 151 -22.55 -14.62 41.70
C GLY A 151 -22.11 -13.43 40.80
N ASP A 152 -22.74 -13.25 39.63
CA ASP A 152 -22.36 -12.19 38.68
C ASP A 152 -22.58 -10.76 39.23
N PRO A 153 -21.70 -9.80 38.86
CA PRO A 153 -21.87 -8.40 39.23
C PRO A 153 -23.08 -7.77 38.51
N PRO A 154 -23.75 -6.79 39.15
CA PRO A 154 -24.87 -6.12 38.52
C PRO A 154 -24.39 -5.20 37.38
N ASN A 155 -25.04 -5.30 36.21
CA ASN A 155 -24.59 -4.66 34.97
C ASN A 155 -25.58 -3.56 34.51
N PRO A 156 -25.24 -2.27 34.62
CA PRO A 156 -26.04 -1.21 34.03
C PRO A 156 -25.95 -1.29 32.50
N LYS A 157 -27.06 -1.06 31.81
CA LYS A 157 -27.13 -1.11 30.33
C LYS A 157 -27.21 0.31 29.77
N LEU A 158 -26.39 0.58 28.76
CA LEU A 158 -26.43 1.84 28.00
C LEU A 158 -27.14 1.60 26.67
N TYR A 159 -28.22 2.35 26.40
CA TYR A 159 -28.88 2.39 25.10
C TYR A 159 -28.55 3.71 24.41
N TYR A 160 -28.05 3.63 23.18
CA TYR A 160 -27.59 4.75 22.38
C TYR A 160 -27.95 4.51 20.90
N ASN A 161 -28.02 5.57 20.10
CA ASN A 161 -28.29 5.52 18.66
C ASN A 161 -27.00 5.82 17.85
N THR A 162 -27.09 5.87 16.52
CA THR A 162 -25.93 6.15 15.64
C THR A 162 -25.66 7.65 15.43
N GLU A 163 -26.41 8.54 16.08
CA GLU A 163 -26.21 9.98 15.97
C GLU A 163 -24.99 10.44 16.78
N ASP A 164 -24.30 11.46 16.28
CA ASP A 164 -23.06 11.97 16.89
C ASP A 164 -23.26 12.40 18.36
N ALA A 165 -24.39 13.04 18.66
CA ALA A 165 -24.77 13.45 20.01
C ALA A 165 -24.84 12.26 20.99
N SER A 166 -25.47 11.16 20.57
CA SER A 166 -25.62 9.95 21.36
C SER A 166 -24.29 9.22 21.58
N GLN A 167 -23.42 9.17 20.56
CA GLN A 167 -22.08 8.60 20.71
C GLN A 167 -21.21 9.41 21.68
N VAL A 168 -21.27 10.74 21.61
CA VAL A 168 -20.57 11.62 22.56
C VAL A 168 -21.11 11.44 23.98
N ALA A 169 -22.45 11.40 24.16
CA ALA A 169 -23.09 11.18 25.45
C ALA A 169 -22.68 9.82 26.05
N ARG A 170 -22.68 8.75 25.24
CA ARG A 170 -22.23 7.42 25.64
C ARG A 170 -20.80 7.44 26.17
N GLY A 171 -19.86 8.02 25.42
CA GLY A 171 -18.45 8.08 25.83
C GLY A 171 -18.27 8.79 27.17
N ARG A 172 -18.95 9.92 27.37
CA ARG A 172 -18.91 10.69 28.63
C ARG A 172 -19.50 9.90 29.80
N VAL A 173 -20.70 9.35 29.64
CA VAL A 173 -21.38 8.60 30.71
C VAL A 173 -20.64 7.31 31.06
N GLN A 174 -20.03 6.63 30.08
CA GLN A 174 -19.21 5.45 30.34
C GLN A 174 -17.99 5.78 31.23
N MET A 175 -17.32 6.91 31.01
CA MET A 175 -16.25 7.39 31.90
C MET A 175 -16.78 7.72 33.30
N LEU A 176 -17.96 8.34 33.42
CA LEU A 176 -18.59 8.66 34.71
C LEU A 176 -18.96 7.39 35.50
N LEU A 177 -19.55 6.40 34.83
CA LEU A 177 -19.89 5.11 35.45
C LEU A 177 -18.64 4.37 35.93
N ALA A 178 -17.53 4.41 35.18
CA ALA A 178 -16.27 3.83 35.61
C ALA A 178 -15.69 4.52 36.87
N ARG A 179 -15.79 5.85 36.96
CA ARG A 179 -15.39 6.60 38.16
C ARG A 179 -16.29 6.32 39.36
N TRP A 180 -17.59 6.25 39.13
CA TRP A 180 -18.57 5.91 40.15
C TRP A 180 -18.35 4.49 40.68
N GLN A 181 -18.09 3.52 39.79
CA GLN A 181 -17.68 2.16 40.17
C GLN A 181 -16.44 2.19 41.07
N GLY A 182 -15.42 3.00 40.73
CA GLY A 182 -14.23 3.18 41.57
C GLY A 182 -14.56 3.68 42.98
N LYS A 183 -15.49 4.63 43.11
CA LYS A 183 -15.96 5.11 44.42
C LYS A 183 -16.76 4.07 45.20
N ILE A 184 -17.61 3.27 44.53
CA ILE A 184 -18.32 2.15 45.18
C ILE A 184 -17.30 1.13 45.72
N VAL A 185 -16.29 0.79 44.93
CA VAL A 185 -15.21 -0.12 45.36
C VAL A 185 -14.52 0.45 46.60
N GLN A 186 -14.17 1.74 46.59
CA GLN A 186 -13.58 2.40 47.75
C GLN A 186 -14.48 2.35 49.00
N SER A 187 -15.78 2.58 48.85
CA SER A 187 -16.77 2.49 49.95
C SER A 187 -16.87 1.06 50.51
N ASN A 188 -16.95 0.06 49.64
CA ASN A 188 -17.06 -1.34 50.04
C ASN A 188 -15.79 -1.84 50.77
N LEU A 189 -14.60 -1.44 50.30
CA LEU A 189 -13.35 -1.78 50.97
C LEU A 189 -13.24 -1.11 52.35
N ALA A 190 -13.65 0.16 52.45
CA ALA A 190 -13.68 0.87 53.72
C ALA A 190 -14.61 0.20 54.74
N ALA A 191 -15.78 -0.28 54.30
CA ALA A 191 -16.71 -1.06 55.13
C ALA A 191 -16.09 -2.37 55.61
N GLY A 192 -15.38 -3.09 54.74
CA GLY A 192 -14.58 -4.28 55.07
C GLY A 192 -13.28 -4.00 55.84
N ARG A 193 -12.99 -2.73 56.21
CA ARG A 193 -11.74 -2.28 56.85
C ARG A 193 -10.46 -2.65 56.06
N LEU A 194 -10.60 -2.77 54.74
CA LEU A 194 -9.49 -3.03 53.83
C LEU A 194 -8.97 -1.71 53.26
N PRO A 195 -7.65 -1.46 53.29
CA PRO A 195 -7.08 -0.30 52.62
C PRO A 195 -7.25 -0.43 51.10
N LEU A 196 -7.54 0.68 50.44
CA LEU A 196 -7.72 0.74 48.98
C LEU A 196 -6.50 0.19 48.21
N ASP A 197 -5.31 0.36 48.79
CA ASP A 197 -4.03 -0.09 48.24
C ASP A 197 -3.96 -1.61 48.00
N VAL A 198 -4.76 -2.41 48.72
CA VAL A 198 -4.83 -3.87 48.51
C VAL A 198 -5.36 -4.23 47.11
N THR A 199 -6.20 -3.36 46.53
CA THR A 199 -6.71 -3.56 45.15
C THR A 199 -5.77 -3.06 44.07
N ARG A 200 -4.72 -2.34 44.43
CA ARG A 200 -3.71 -1.79 43.52
C ARG A 200 -2.30 -2.12 44.04
N PRO A 201 -1.92 -3.42 44.07
CA PRO A 201 -0.67 -3.87 44.67
C PRO A 201 0.58 -3.33 43.97
N PHE A 202 0.47 -2.86 42.73
CA PHE A 202 1.53 -2.17 42.01
C PHE A 202 0.94 -1.10 41.09
N GLU A 203 1.71 -0.04 40.87
CA GLU A 203 1.44 0.98 39.85
C GLU A 203 2.49 0.82 38.75
N VAL A 204 2.04 0.55 37.51
CA VAL A 204 2.95 0.48 36.37
C VAL A 204 3.27 1.91 35.94
N LYS A 205 4.48 2.38 36.27
CA LYS A 205 5.01 3.65 35.79
C LYS A 205 5.77 3.39 34.50
N ALA A 206 5.19 3.77 33.36
CA ALA A 206 5.87 3.74 32.08
C ALA A 206 6.80 4.95 31.98
N GLU A 207 8.11 4.71 31.98
CA GLU A 207 9.12 5.73 31.76
C GLU A 207 9.65 5.63 30.34
N ASN A 208 9.52 6.70 29.56
CA ASN A 208 10.02 6.73 28.20
C ASN A 208 11.51 7.07 28.18
N VAL A 209 12.34 6.10 27.79
CA VAL A 209 13.80 6.26 27.72
C VAL A 209 14.27 7.00 26.45
N ALA A 210 13.38 7.26 25.49
CA ALA A 210 13.74 7.96 24.27
C ALA A 210 13.96 9.46 24.55
N PRO A 211 14.99 10.09 23.96
CA PRO A 211 15.17 11.53 24.05
C PRO A 211 13.91 12.28 23.58
N GLU A 212 13.52 13.32 24.32
CA GLU A 212 12.35 14.16 24.03
C GLU A 212 12.30 14.65 22.56
N ALA A 213 13.45 15.07 22.04
CA ALA A 213 13.59 15.53 20.65
C ALA A 213 13.25 14.44 19.61
N THR A 214 13.58 13.18 19.89
CA THR A 214 13.31 12.04 18.99
C THR A 214 11.82 11.65 19.02
N GLN A 215 11.18 11.72 20.19
CA GLN A 215 9.75 11.43 20.33
C GLN A 215 8.90 12.40 19.52
N GLN A 216 9.18 13.71 19.65
CA GLN A 216 8.48 14.75 18.89
C GLN A 216 8.79 14.67 17.39
N ALA A 217 10.02 14.30 17.03
CA ALA A 217 10.44 14.18 15.64
C ALA A 217 9.80 13.00 14.91
N SER A 218 9.52 11.86 15.56
CA SER A 218 9.04 10.64 14.87
C SER A 218 7.66 10.83 14.21
N PHE A 219 6.75 11.59 14.84
CA PHE A 219 5.46 11.92 14.23
C PHE A 219 5.65 12.72 12.92
N TRP A 220 6.44 13.80 12.99
CA TRP A 220 6.69 14.67 11.85
C TRP A 220 7.54 14.00 10.77
N ALA A 221 8.47 13.14 11.14
CA ALA A 221 9.30 12.35 10.24
C ALA A 221 8.44 11.50 9.30
N LYS A 222 7.38 10.86 9.82
CA LYS A 222 6.46 10.05 9.00
C LYS A 222 5.57 10.91 8.11
N LEU A 223 5.09 12.05 8.60
CA LEU A 223 4.06 12.84 7.93
C LEU A 223 4.61 13.89 6.93
N LEU A 224 5.66 14.63 7.28
CA LEU A 224 6.10 15.78 6.48
C LEU A 224 6.71 15.42 5.12
N PRO A 225 7.61 14.43 4.99
CA PRO A 225 8.15 14.07 3.67
C PRO A 225 7.05 13.64 2.70
N PHE A 226 6.05 12.89 3.19
CA PHE A 226 4.88 12.51 2.40
C PHE A 226 4.13 13.74 1.89
N ILE A 227 3.76 14.68 2.77
CA ILE A 227 3.02 15.90 2.38
C ILE A 227 3.85 16.76 1.41
N VAL A 228 5.13 16.99 1.70
CA VAL A 228 5.98 17.84 0.85
C VAL A 228 6.15 17.22 -0.55
N PHE A 229 6.35 15.92 -0.65
CA PHE A 229 6.55 15.25 -1.94
C PHE A 229 5.25 15.09 -2.73
N ILE A 230 4.11 14.85 -2.07
CA ILE A 230 2.82 14.84 -2.78
C ILE A 230 2.50 16.23 -3.32
N CYS A 231 2.79 17.29 -2.55
CA CYS A 231 2.62 18.66 -3.01
C CYS A 231 3.55 19.01 -4.17
N ALA A 232 4.81 18.55 -4.14
CA ALA A 232 5.74 18.70 -5.26
C ALA A 232 5.20 18.00 -6.52
N LEU A 233 4.71 16.77 -6.39
CA LEU A 233 4.10 16.01 -7.48
C LEU A 233 2.90 16.76 -8.09
N THR A 234 1.95 17.18 -7.25
CA THR A 234 0.76 17.93 -7.73
C THR A 234 1.12 19.31 -8.28
N GLY A 235 2.16 19.95 -7.73
CA GLY A 235 2.67 21.24 -8.18
C GLY A 235 3.37 21.16 -9.54
N ALA A 236 3.91 19.99 -9.91
CA ALA A 236 4.44 19.72 -11.23
C ALA A 236 3.34 19.43 -12.28
N PHE A 237 2.22 18.85 -11.86
CA PHE A 237 1.18 18.34 -12.78
C PHE A 237 0.55 19.42 -13.65
N TYR A 238 -0.06 20.44 -13.04
CA TYR A 238 -0.79 21.47 -13.80
C TYR A 238 0.12 22.26 -14.76
N PRO A 239 1.31 22.74 -14.33
CA PRO A 239 2.23 23.42 -15.25
C PRO A 239 2.70 22.51 -16.38
N ALA A 240 2.99 21.23 -16.11
CA ALA A 240 3.43 20.32 -17.18
C ALA A 240 2.35 20.13 -18.27
N VAL A 241 1.08 20.01 -17.87
CA VAL A 241 -0.05 19.91 -18.81
C VAL A 241 -0.20 21.17 -19.63
N ASP A 242 -0.19 22.34 -18.99
CA ASP A 242 -0.40 23.62 -19.69
C ASP A 242 0.75 23.92 -20.66
N LEU A 243 2.01 23.70 -20.23
CA LEU A 243 3.21 23.96 -21.03
C LEU A 243 3.39 23.02 -22.23
N CYS A 244 2.75 21.85 -22.24
CA CYS A 244 2.85 20.89 -23.33
C CYS A 244 1.52 20.76 -24.08
N ALA A 245 0.55 20.11 -23.45
CA ALA A 245 -0.74 19.82 -24.05
C ALA A 245 -1.56 21.10 -24.27
N GLY A 246 -1.45 22.07 -23.35
CA GLY A 246 -2.11 23.37 -23.48
C GLY A 246 -1.55 24.22 -24.62
N GLU A 247 -0.22 24.31 -24.76
CA GLU A 247 0.40 25.00 -25.90
C GLU A 247 0.10 24.33 -27.24
N LYS A 248 0.05 23.00 -27.26
CA LYS A 248 -0.30 22.22 -28.44
C LYS A 248 -1.76 22.43 -28.85
N GLU A 249 -2.68 22.40 -27.89
CA GLU A 249 -4.10 22.71 -28.10
C GLU A 249 -4.33 24.13 -28.63
N ARG A 250 -3.46 25.08 -28.26
CA ARG A 250 -3.51 26.48 -28.73
C ARG A 250 -2.79 26.72 -30.06
N GLY A 251 -2.06 25.73 -30.61
CA GLY A 251 -1.23 25.90 -31.80
C GLY A 251 -0.02 26.85 -31.61
N THR A 252 0.43 27.05 -30.36
CA THR A 252 1.58 27.92 -30.05
C THR A 252 2.90 27.15 -30.01
N LEU A 253 2.84 25.81 -29.91
CA LEU A 253 4.00 24.94 -29.85
C LEU A 253 4.79 24.96 -31.17
N GLU A 254 4.09 24.99 -32.30
CA GLU A 254 4.68 25.06 -33.65
C GLU A 254 5.47 26.34 -33.84
N THR A 255 4.98 27.45 -33.29
CA THR A 255 5.69 28.74 -33.33
C THR A 255 6.96 28.71 -32.49
N LEU A 256 6.97 27.99 -31.37
CA LEU A 256 8.17 27.81 -30.55
C LEU A 256 9.22 26.93 -31.26
N LEU A 257 8.78 25.91 -32.01
CA LEU A 257 9.65 25.01 -32.75
C LEU A 257 10.29 25.63 -34.00
N THR A 258 9.76 26.76 -34.52
CA THR A 258 10.40 27.54 -35.60
C THR A 258 11.43 28.55 -35.08
N SER A 259 11.54 28.71 -33.76
CA SER A 259 12.56 29.55 -33.13
C SER A 259 13.97 28.94 -33.28
N PRO A 260 15.04 29.73 -33.16
CA PRO A 260 16.42 29.22 -33.28
C PRO A 260 16.86 28.34 -32.09
N ALA A 261 16.00 28.09 -31.10
CA ALA A 261 16.32 27.24 -29.95
C ALA A 261 16.23 25.75 -30.31
N ALA A 262 17.21 24.96 -29.86
CA ALA A 262 17.18 23.51 -30.07
C ALA A 262 16.08 22.85 -29.21
N ARG A 263 15.57 21.68 -29.64
CA ARG A 263 14.49 20.97 -28.93
C ARG A 263 14.85 20.62 -27.48
N ASN A 264 16.10 20.23 -27.23
CA ASN A 264 16.60 19.98 -25.88
C ASN A 264 16.69 21.26 -25.02
N GLU A 265 16.91 22.43 -25.63
CA GLU A 265 16.92 23.73 -24.95
C GLU A 265 15.49 24.16 -24.58
N ILE A 266 14.52 23.92 -25.48
CA ILE A 266 13.09 24.13 -25.22
C ILE A 266 12.63 23.25 -24.05
N VAL A 267 12.96 21.95 -24.09
CA VAL A 267 12.64 21.01 -23.00
C VAL A 267 13.30 21.45 -21.69
N GLY A 268 14.57 21.88 -21.72
CA GLY A 268 15.26 22.38 -20.55
C GLY A 268 14.57 23.59 -19.92
N GLY A 269 14.12 24.55 -20.74
CA GLY A 269 13.40 25.73 -20.27
C GLY A 269 12.03 25.37 -19.65
N LYS A 270 11.25 24.52 -20.34
CA LYS A 270 9.96 24.03 -19.83
C LYS A 270 10.13 23.23 -18.52
N LEU A 271 11.12 22.34 -18.47
CA LEU A 271 11.40 21.53 -17.28
C LEU A 271 11.75 22.41 -16.08
N LEU A 272 12.61 23.42 -16.25
CA LEU A 272 12.95 24.35 -15.18
C LEU A 272 11.71 25.10 -14.67
N THR A 273 10.78 25.45 -15.56
CA THR A 273 9.52 26.10 -15.17
C THR A 273 8.69 25.16 -14.29
N VAL A 274 8.48 23.91 -14.72
CA VAL A 274 7.73 22.92 -13.93
C VAL A 274 8.41 22.68 -12.57
N ILE A 275 9.75 22.59 -12.53
CA ILE A 275 10.50 22.44 -11.27
C ILE A 275 10.27 23.64 -10.35
N THR A 276 10.31 24.87 -10.88
CA THR A 276 10.05 26.08 -10.08
C THR A 276 8.66 26.06 -9.46
N PHE A 277 7.63 25.69 -10.23
CA PHE A 277 6.26 25.59 -9.72
C PHE A 277 6.06 24.41 -8.74
N SER A 278 6.69 23.27 -8.99
CA SER A 278 6.73 22.12 -8.07
C SER A 278 7.30 22.51 -6.70
N ILE A 279 8.49 23.11 -6.69
CA ILE A 279 9.13 23.59 -5.46
C ILE A 279 8.29 24.69 -4.82
N GLY A 280 7.82 25.67 -5.59
CA GLY A 280 6.98 26.76 -5.10
C GLY A 280 5.71 26.26 -4.40
N SER A 281 5.02 25.29 -5.00
CA SER A 281 3.84 24.67 -4.39
C SER A 281 4.18 24.00 -3.06
N ALA A 282 5.23 23.18 -3.03
CA ALA A 282 5.65 22.48 -1.81
C ALA A 282 6.06 23.47 -0.70
N LEU A 283 6.73 24.58 -1.04
CA LEU A 283 7.08 25.64 -0.10
C LEU A 283 5.86 26.38 0.43
N CYS A 284 4.89 26.73 -0.43
CA CYS A 284 3.63 27.35 -0.01
C CYS A 284 2.84 26.43 0.94
N ASN A 285 2.80 25.13 0.65
CA ASN A 285 2.20 24.13 1.52
C ASN A 285 2.91 24.07 2.88
N LEU A 286 4.24 23.98 2.88
CA LEU A 286 5.04 23.92 4.11
C LEU A 286 4.87 25.19 4.96
N ALA A 287 4.79 26.36 4.33
CA ALA A 287 4.52 27.63 5.01
C ALA A 287 3.10 27.66 5.62
N SER A 288 2.09 27.18 4.88
CA SER A 288 0.71 27.07 5.39
C SER A 288 0.63 26.12 6.59
N MET A 289 1.33 24.98 6.51
CA MET A 289 1.43 24.02 7.61
C MET A 289 2.13 24.61 8.82
N ALA A 290 3.23 25.34 8.62
CA ALA A 290 3.94 26.00 9.72
C ALA A 290 3.01 26.97 10.47
N PHE A 291 2.23 27.78 9.74
CA PHE A 291 1.25 28.70 10.32
C PHE A 291 0.12 27.98 11.08
N THR A 292 -0.38 26.87 10.54
CA THR A 292 -1.52 26.13 11.11
C THR A 292 -1.14 25.15 12.21
N SER A 293 0.11 24.72 12.25
CA SER A 293 0.62 23.75 13.22
C SER A 293 0.35 24.18 14.66
N GLN A 294 0.51 25.47 14.99
CA GLN A 294 0.27 25.99 16.34
C GLN A 294 -1.18 25.77 16.80
N ILE A 295 -2.16 25.96 15.89
CA ILE A 295 -3.58 25.78 16.20
C ILE A 295 -3.89 24.29 16.43
N ILE A 296 -3.40 23.41 15.54
CA ILE A 296 -3.68 21.98 15.60
C ILE A 296 -2.98 21.34 16.81
N ILE A 297 -1.70 21.66 17.04
CA ILE A 297 -0.92 21.15 18.16
C ILE A 297 -1.56 21.52 19.50
N ASN A 298 -1.98 22.77 19.66
CA ASN A 298 -2.62 23.22 20.90
C ASN A 298 -3.94 22.46 21.16
N GLN A 299 -4.70 22.13 20.12
CA GLN A 299 -5.92 21.33 20.26
C GLN A 299 -5.62 19.86 20.59
N LEU A 300 -4.64 19.27 19.92
CA LEU A 300 -4.24 17.88 20.16
C LEU A 300 -3.69 17.68 21.58
N ASN A 301 -2.80 18.57 22.03
CA ASN A 301 -2.23 18.51 23.39
C ASN A 301 -3.28 18.71 24.49
N GLN A 302 -4.40 19.36 24.21
CA GLN A 302 -5.50 19.48 25.16
C GLN A 302 -6.36 18.21 25.26
N ILE A 303 -6.36 17.34 24.25
CA ILE A 303 -7.11 16.08 24.23
C ILE A 303 -6.22 14.91 24.67
N ALA A 304 -4.90 15.07 24.59
CA ALA A 304 -3.94 14.06 25.02
C ALA A 304 -4.13 13.69 26.51
N PRO A 305 -4.08 12.40 26.86
CA PRO A 305 -4.14 11.94 28.25
C PRO A 305 -3.06 12.60 29.13
N ALA A 306 -3.39 12.88 30.39
CA ALA A 306 -2.44 13.40 31.35
C ALA A 306 -1.27 12.42 31.54
N GLY A 307 -0.04 12.85 31.23
CA GLY A 307 1.18 12.04 31.33
C GLY A 307 1.88 11.76 30.00
N GLU A 308 1.24 12.05 28.85
CA GLU A 308 1.91 12.01 27.55
C GLU A 308 2.66 13.31 27.24
N MET A 309 3.78 13.20 26.53
CA MET A 309 4.57 14.36 26.13
C MET A 309 3.78 15.23 25.14
N PRO A 310 3.69 16.57 25.36
CA PRO A 310 3.06 17.46 24.40
C PRO A 310 3.76 17.38 23.04
N LEU A 311 2.97 17.24 21.98
CA LEU A 311 3.44 17.39 20.61
C LEU A 311 3.98 18.81 20.44
N ALA A 312 5.15 18.94 19.84
CA ALA A 312 5.75 20.23 19.49
C ALA A 312 5.76 20.46 17.99
N ALA A 313 6.01 21.70 17.57
CA ALA A 313 6.19 22.05 16.18
C ALA A 313 7.44 21.34 15.61
N PRO A 314 7.46 21.03 14.29
CA PRO A 314 8.60 20.39 13.67
C PRO A 314 9.85 21.26 13.78
N SER A 315 11.02 20.62 14.00
CA SER A 315 12.27 21.34 14.16
C SER A 315 12.73 22.02 12.85
N LEU A 316 13.45 23.14 12.95
CA LEU A 316 14.03 23.82 11.79
C LEU A 316 15.03 22.93 11.03
N VAL A 317 15.72 22.03 11.74
CA VAL A 317 16.64 21.05 11.14
C VAL A 317 15.86 20.06 10.28
N SER A 318 14.72 19.56 10.77
CA SER A 318 13.83 18.68 10.01
C SER A 318 13.33 19.35 8.72
N ILE A 319 12.98 20.64 8.79
CA ILE A 319 12.62 21.44 7.61
C ILE A 319 13.81 21.57 6.65
N GLY A 320 15.02 21.81 7.17
CA GLY A 320 16.24 21.88 6.34
C GLY A 320 16.48 20.61 5.51
N TRP A 321 16.37 19.43 6.13
CA TRP A 321 16.50 18.15 5.41
C TRP A 321 15.44 17.98 4.31
N LEU A 322 14.18 18.33 4.60
CA LEU A 322 13.10 18.29 3.62
C LEU A 322 13.37 19.19 2.41
N LEU A 323 13.90 20.39 2.62
CA LEU A 323 14.24 21.32 1.54
C LEU A 323 15.34 20.77 0.62
N VAL A 324 16.34 20.08 1.19
CA VAL A 324 17.39 19.45 0.40
C VAL A 324 16.83 18.32 -0.46
N ALA A 325 15.97 17.46 0.10
CA ALA A 325 15.37 16.36 -0.65
C ALA A 325 14.29 16.81 -1.66
N LEU A 326 13.64 17.95 -1.42
CA LEU A 326 12.62 18.51 -2.30
C LEU A 326 13.17 18.79 -3.71
N VAL A 327 14.43 19.20 -3.84
CA VAL A 327 15.03 19.54 -5.14
C VAL A 327 15.10 18.33 -6.09
N PRO A 328 15.82 17.23 -5.78
CA PRO A 328 15.88 16.08 -6.68
C PRO A 328 14.50 15.43 -6.88
N MET A 329 13.64 15.41 -5.88
CA MET A 329 12.28 14.88 -6.03
C MET A 329 11.44 15.71 -7.01
N SER A 330 11.54 17.04 -6.94
CA SER A 330 10.87 17.95 -7.89
C SER A 330 11.39 17.77 -9.31
N VAL A 331 12.67 17.41 -9.50
CA VAL A 331 13.23 17.09 -10.82
C VAL A 331 12.60 15.81 -11.38
N VAL A 332 12.53 14.73 -10.60
CA VAL A 332 11.91 13.46 -11.04
C VAL A 332 10.45 13.69 -11.41
N PHE A 333 9.67 14.32 -10.53
CA PHE A 333 8.24 14.54 -10.75
C PHE A 333 7.98 15.46 -11.94
N SER A 334 8.73 16.56 -12.06
CA SER A 334 8.60 17.49 -13.19
C SER A 334 8.96 16.84 -14.52
N ALA A 335 10.06 16.09 -14.59
CA ALA A 335 10.49 15.45 -15.83
C ALA A 335 9.52 14.35 -16.27
N ALA A 336 9.06 13.51 -15.34
CA ALA A 336 8.06 12.49 -15.64
C ALA A 336 6.72 13.11 -16.07
N SER A 337 6.29 14.18 -15.40
CA SER A 337 5.05 14.88 -15.73
C SER A 337 5.13 15.55 -17.11
N LEU A 338 6.26 16.19 -17.42
CA LEU A 338 6.49 16.82 -18.72
C LEU A 338 6.49 15.78 -19.86
N ALA A 339 7.14 14.63 -19.65
CA ALA A 339 7.16 13.54 -20.62
C ALA A 339 5.75 12.98 -20.89
N LEU A 340 4.96 12.73 -19.84
CA LEU A 340 3.58 12.25 -19.99
C LEU A 340 2.65 13.30 -20.61
N ALA A 341 2.76 14.56 -20.19
CA ALA A 341 1.97 15.65 -20.72
C ALA A 341 2.24 15.88 -22.22
N SER A 342 3.47 15.67 -22.68
CA SER A 342 3.82 15.80 -24.11
C SER A 342 3.11 14.80 -25.01
N LEU A 343 2.65 13.66 -24.48
CA LEU A 343 1.90 12.66 -25.23
C LEU A 343 0.46 13.09 -25.56
N ALA A 344 -0.07 14.08 -24.85
CA ALA A 344 -1.46 14.49 -24.98
C ALA A 344 -1.66 15.43 -26.17
N GLY A 345 -2.84 15.32 -26.81
CA GLY A 345 -3.29 16.28 -27.83
C GLY A 345 -4.07 17.45 -27.23
N SER A 346 -4.62 17.30 -26.02
CA SER A 346 -5.38 18.33 -25.32
C SER A 346 -5.07 18.39 -23.83
N THR A 347 -5.39 19.52 -23.19
CA THR A 347 -5.25 19.73 -21.74
C THR A 347 -6.01 18.66 -20.94
N LYS A 348 -7.18 18.23 -21.42
CA LYS A 348 -7.98 17.16 -20.79
C LYS A 348 -7.27 15.81 -20.85
N GLU A 349 -6.76 15.43 -22.03
CA GLU A 349 -5.96 14.21 -22.20
C GLU A 349 -4.71 14.23 -21.32
N GLY A 350 -4.03 15.37 -21.23
CA GLY A 350 -2.82 15.54 -20.41
C GLY A 350 -3.07 15.25 -18.94
N GLN A 351 -4.20 15.70 -18.39
CA GLN A 351 -4.60 15.39 -17.02
C GLN A 351 -4.80 13.88 -16.81
N TYR A 352 -5.43 13.19 -17.76
CA TYR A 352 -5.64 11.74 -17.66
C TYR A 352 -4.32 10.96 -17.75
N TYR A 353 -3.36 11.39 -18.57
CA TYR A 353 -2.05 10.75 -18.68
C TYR A 353 -1.17 10.91 -17.44
N LEU A 354 -1.42 11.91 -16.60
CA LEU A 354 -0.73 12.08 -15.33
C LEU A 354 -1.31 11.24 -14.18
N MET A 355 -2.55 10.72 -14.30
CA MET A 355 -3.15 9.88 -13.25
C MET A 355 -2.37 8.57 -12.98
N PRO A 356 -1.87 7.82 -14.00
CA PRO A 356 -0.99 6.68 -13.75
C PRO A 356 0.28 7.03 -12.99
N LEU A 357 0.87 8.20 -13.23
CA LEU A 357 2.04 8.67 -12.48
C LEU A 357 1.70 8.86 -11.01
N PHE A 358 0.55 9.47 -10.72
CA PHE A 358 0.04 9.60 -9.36
C PHE A 358 -0.18 8.23 -8.70
N LEU A 359 -0.82 7.30 -9.42
CA LEU A 359 -1.10 5.94 -8.95
C LEU A 359 0.17 5.15 -8.61
N VAL A 360 1.27 5.36 -9.35
CA VAL A 360 2.56 4.71 -9.08
C VAL A 360 3.31 5.40 -7.93
N CYS A 361 3.35 6.74 -7.92
CA CYS A 361 4.10 7.48 -6.92
C CYS A 361 3.46 7.39 -5.52
N MET A 362 2.13 7.35 -5.41
CA MET A 362 1.42 7.36 -4.14
C MET A 362 1.77 6.17 -3.23
N PRO A 363 1.68 4.90 -3.67
CA PRO A 363 2.10 3.76 -2.85
C PRO A 363 3.57 3.83 -2.44
N LEU A 364 4.45 4.33 -3.32
CA LEU A 364 5.87 4.48 -3.01
C LEU A 364 6.13 5.52 -1.90
N MET A 365 5.32 6.58 -1.82
CA MET A 365 5.39 7.54 -0.72
C MET A 365 4.73 7.04 0.57
N LEU A 366 3.71 6.18 0.46
CA LEU A 366 2.99 5.61 1.61
C LEU A 366 3.71 4.43 2.26
N LEU A 367 4.48 3.65 1.48
CA LEU A 367 5.19 2.47 1.98
C LEU A 367 6.05 2.77 3.23
N PRO A 368 6.85 3.86 3.28
CA PRO A 368 7.59 4.27 4.48
C PRO A 368 6.75 4.72 5.68
N MET A 369 5.44 4.91 5.52
CA MET A 369 4.55 5.25 6.64
C MET A 369 4.04 3.99 7.36
N MET A 370 4.18 2.82 6.73
CA MET A 370 3.74 1.56 7.32
C MET A 370 4.68 1.15 8.48
N PRO A 371 4.13 0.59 9.56
CA PRO A 371 4.96 0.05 10.65
C PRO A 371 5.83 -1.10 10.13
N GLY A 372 7.07 -1.17 10.64
CA GLY A 372 8.03 -2.21 10.26
C GLY A 372 8.83 -1.94 8.97
N VAL A 373 8.52 -0.87 8.23
CA VAL A 373 9.33 -0.45 7.08
C VAL A 373 10.44 0.49 7.54
N GLU A 374 11.66 -0.03 7.62
CA GLU A 374 12.83 0.73 8.05
C GLU A 374 13.78 1.07 6.89
N LEU A 375 14.70 2.01 7.13
CA LEU A 375 15.76 2.34 6.19
C LEU A 375 16.84 1.24 6.21
N THR A 376 16.85 0.43 5.16
CA THR A 376 17.78 -0.68 4.91
C THR A 376 18.38 -0.54 3.52
N LEU A 377 19.37 -1.36 3.16
CA LEU A 377 19.92 -1.32 1.80
C LEU A 377 18.83 -1.54 0.75
N ALA A 378 17.94 -2.51 0.97
CA ALA A 378 16.88 -2.82 0.02
C ALA A 378 15.85 -1.69 -0.12
N THR A 379 15.34 -1.18 1.01
CA THR A 379 14.34 -0.11 0.99
C THR A 379 14.93 1.23 0.53
N SER A 380 16.23 1.45 0.74
CA SER A 380 16.96 2.61 0.22
C SER A 380 17.06 2.64 -1.30
N MET A 381 17.03 1.47 -1.95
CA MET A 381 17.10 1.34 -3.41
C MET A 381 15.73 1.44 -4.10
N VAL A 382 14.63 1.49 -3.34
CA VAL A 382 13.29 1.69 -3.89
C VAL A 382 13.13 3.17 -4.29
N PRO A 383 12.84 3.49 -5.57
CA PRO A 383 12.64 4.87 -6.01
C PRO A 383 11.56 5.56 -5.18
N ILE A 384 11.76 6.86 -4.88
CA ILE A 384 10.87 7.69 -4.05
C ILE A 384 10.86 7.24 -2.57
N SER A 385 10.54 5.98 -2.27
CA SER A 385 10.49 5.44 -0.90
C SER A 385 11.83 5.57 -0.17
N GLY A 386 12.95 5.29 -0.85
CA GLY A 386 14.28 5.42 -0.28
C GLY A 386 14.61 6.85 0.15
N MET A 387 14.17 7.85 -0.62
CA MET A 387 14.32 9.27 -0.25
C MET A 387 13.45 9.62 0.96
N VAL A 388 12.20 9.14 1.01
CA VAL A 388 11.30 9.36 2.16
C VAL A 388 11.88 8.74 3.44
N LEU A 389 12.37 7.50 3.39
CA LEU A 389 12.99 6.81 4.53
C LEU A 389 14.29 7.49 4.97
N LEU A 390 15.09 7.98 4.02
CA LEU A 390 16.29 8.75 4.33
C LEU A 390 15.94 10.05 5.08
N MET A 391 14.89 10.75 4.64
CA MET A 391 14.40 11.94 5.33
C MET A 391 13.85 11.63 6.72
N GLN A 392 13.10 10.53 6.87
CA GLN A 392 12.63 10.06 8.17
C GLN A 392 13.80 9.83 9.13
N ALA A 393 14.82 9.06 8.72
CA ALA A 393 15.98 8.78 9.55
C ALA A 393 16.75 10.06 9.94
N ALA A 394 16.90 11.00 9.00
CA ALA A 394 17.55 12.28 9.27
C ALA A 394 16.74 13.16 10.25
N MET A 395 15.42 13.19 10.10
CA MET A 395 14.51 13.97 10.96
C MET A 395 14.42 13.39 12.37
N GLU A 396 14.47 12.06 12.53
CA GLU A 396 14.49 11.38 13.84
C GLU A 396 15.85 11.50 14.56
N GLY A 397 16.85 12.10 13.93
CA GLY A 397 18.20 12.25 14.48
C GLY A 397 19.09 11.02 14.33
N LYS A 398 18.67 10.00 13.57
CA LYS A 398 19.45 8.79 13.26
C LYS A 398 20.47 9.06 12.14
N LEU A 399 21.36 10.03 12.36
CA LEU A 399 22.28 10.55 11.34
C LEU A 399 23.28 9.50 10.83
N LEU A 400 23.75 8.59 11.69
CA LEU A 400 24.66 7.52 11.26
C LEU A 400 23.98 6.53 10.31
N LEU A 401 22.73 6.17 10.63
CA LEU A 401 21.91 5.32 9.77
C LEU A 401 21.63 6.01 8.43
N ALA A 402 21.23 7.29 8.47
CA ALA A 402 21.00 8.08 7.27
C ALA A 402 22.27 8.14 6.40
N ALA A 403 23.41 8.49 6.99
CA ALA A 403 24.71 8.58 6.29
C ALA A 403 25.10 7.28 5.57
N THR A 404 24.80 6.12 6.18
CA THR A 404 25.07 4.79 5.60
C THR A 404 24.33 4.59 4.27
N TYR A 405 23.12 5.14 4.15
CA TYR A 405 22.24 4.90 2.99
C TYR A 405 22.07 6.11 2.06
N VAL A 406 22.71 7.26 2.34
CA VAL A 406 22.70 8.44 1.44
C VAL A 406 23.13 8.05 0.03
N LEU A 407 24.24 7.33 -0.12
CA LEU A 407 24.79 7.02 -1.44
C LEU A 407 23.85 6.13 -2.29
N PRO A 408 23.33 4.98 -1.79
CA PRO A 408 22.32 4.21 -2.50
C PRO A 408 21.11 5.04 -2.95
N VAL A 409 20.56 5.86 -2.05
CA VAL A 409 19.39 6.70 -2.34
C VAL A 409 19.70 7.72 -3.43
N LEU A 410 20.86 8.38 -3.36
CA LEU A 410 21.26 9.36 -4.37
C LEU A 410 21.49 8.70 -5.73
N VAL A 411 22.15 7.53 -5.78
CA VAL A 411 22.37 6.80 -7.04
C VAL A 411 21.04 6.47 -7.71
N VAL A 412 20.07 5.95 -6.97
CA VAL A 412 18.73 5.63 -7.51
C VAL A 412 17.99 6.91 -7.90
N THR A 413 17.99 7.93 -7.05
CA THR A 413 17.25 9.18 -7.30
C THR A 413 17.80 9.93 -8.52
N PHE A 414 19.13 10.11 -8.61
CA PHE A 414 19.75 10.73 -9.78
C PHE A 414 19.63 9.86 -11.04
N GLY A 415 19.65 8.54 -10.90
CA GLY A 415 19.31 7.61 -11.98
C GLY A 415 17.89 7.85 -12.51
N CYS A 416 16.91 7.96 -11.62
CA CYS A 416 15.53 8.31 -11.97
C CYS A 416 15.43 9.70 -12.63
N CYS A 417 16.14 10.71 -12.11
CA CYS A 417 16.21 12.03 -12.74
C CYS A 417 16.73 11.92 -14.18
N ALA A 418 17.87 11.25 -14.39
CA ALA A 418 18.49 11.12 -15.69
C ALA A 418 17.58 10.38 -16.68
N LEU A 419 16.94 9.29 -16.25
CA LEU A 419 15.99 8.53 -17.07
C LEU A 419 14.73 9.35 -17.41
N ALA A 420 14.15 10.05 -16.44
CA ALA A 420 12.95 10.85 -16.65
C ALA A 420 13.22 12.05 -17.58
N ILE A 421 14.36 12.75 -17.39
CA ILE A 421 14.77 13.87 -18.25
C ILE A 421 15.03 13.37 -19.67
N ARG A 422 15.77 12.26 -19.82
CA ARG A 422 16.02 11.66 -21.13
C ARG A 422 14.71 11.28 -21.81
N TRP A 423 13.78 10.68 -21.08
CA TRP A 423 12.48 10.32 -21.63
C TRP A 423 11.68 11.55 -22.09
N ALA A 424 11.68 12.64 -21.32
CA ALA A 424 11.05 13.90 -21.73
C ALA A 424 11.68 14.47 -23.02
N ILE A 425 13.01 14.47 -23.13
CA ILE A 425 13.72 14.91 -24.34
C ILE A 425 13.35 14.02 -25.53
N ASP A 426 13.32 12.70 -25.35
CA ASP A 426 12.98 11.75 -26.40
C ASP A 426 11.55 11.95 -26.92
N GLN A 427 10.58 12.29 -26.06
CA GLN A 427 9.22 12.61 -26.50
C GLN A 427 9.16 13.88 -27.38
N PHE A 428 9.87 14.94 -27.00
CA PHE A 428 9.94 16.17 -27.79
C PHE A 428 10.71 16.01 -29.12
N ASN A 429 11.53 14.97 -29.24
CA ASN A 429 12.18 14.65 -30.52
C ASN A 429 11.27 13.83 -31.45
N GLN A 430 10.16 13.28 -30.96
CA GLN A 430 9.22 12.50 -31.77
C GLN A 430 8.13 13.40 -32.37
N GLU A 431 8.15 13.56 -33.69
CA GLU A 431 7.15 14.38 -34.40
C GLU A 431 5.75 13.81 -34.27
N SER A 432 5.60 12.48 -34.27
CA SER A 432 4.31 11.82 -34.06
C SER A 432 3.67 12.14 -32.71
N VAL A 433 4.47 12.54 -31.72
CA VAL A 433 4.00 12.95 -30.39
C VAL A 433 3.63 14.44 -30.40
N LEU A 434 4.51 15.28 -30.95
CA LEU A 434 4.30 16.73 -31.04
C LEU A 434 3.09 17.13 -31.87
N PHE A 435 2.80 16.43 -32.97
CA PHE A 435 1.72 16.79 -33.92
C PHE A 435 0.51 15.86 -33.84
N ARG A 436 0.35 15.12 -32.73
CA ARG A 436 -0.82 14.25 -32.52
C ARG A 436 -2.08 15.08 -32.24
N ASP A 437 -3.09 14.98 -33.10
CA ASP A 437 -4.41 15.57 -32.83
C ASP A 437 -5.13 14.87 -31.66
N ALA A 438 -5.97 15.61 -30.95
CA ALA A 438 -6.85 15.06 -29.91
C ALA A 438 -7.95 14.21 -30.58
N GLU A 439 -7.82 12.89 -30.52
CA GLU A 439 -8.87 11.99 -31.03
C GLU A 439 -10.06 11.98 -30.07
N ASN A 440 -11.26 12.28 -30.59
CA ASN A 440 -12.49 12.11 -29.83
C ASN A 440 -12.75 10.60 -29.62
N PHE A 441 -12.38 10.11 -28.44
CA PHE A 441 -12.60 8.72 -28.05
C PHE A 441 -14.10 8.42 -27.88
N ASP A 442 -14.67 7.64 -28.80
CA ASP A 442 -15.97 6.99 -28.60
C ASP A 442 -15.77 5.52 -28.21
N LEU A 443 -16.14 5.19 -26.97
CA LEU A 443 -16.00 3.85 -26.39
C LEU A 443 -16.73 2.79 -27.23
N ILE A 444 -17.93 3.09 -27.73
CA ILE A 444 -18.74 2.11 -28.46
C ILE A 444 -18.09 1.77 -29.80
N THR A 445 -17.68 2.80 -30.54
CA THR A 445 -16.97 2.62 -31.82
C THR A 445 -15.62 1.96 -31.61
N TRP A 446 -14.87 2.31 -30.56
CA TRP A 446 -13.59 1.69 -30.22
C TRP A 446 -13.72 0.21 -29.87
N VAL A 447 -14.71 -0.19 -29.07
CA VAL A 447 -14.96 -1.61 -28.73
C VAL A 447 -15.33 -2.40 -29.98
N ARG A 448 -16.27 -1.88 -30.80
CA ARG A 448 -16.68 -2.55 -32.05
C ARG A 448 -15.51 -2.69 -33.03
N TYR A 449 -14.71 -1.64 -33.20
CA TYR A 449 -13.54 -1.66 -34.07
C TYR A 449 -12.49 -2.63 -33.57
N SER A 450 -12.16 -2.59 -32.27
CA SER A 450 -11.16 -3.45 -31.65
C SER A 450 -11.56 -4.91 -31.71
N TYR A 451 -12.84 -5.25 -31.50
CA TYR A 451 -13.34 -6.63 -31.61
C TYR A 451 -13.35 -7.15 -33.06
N ARG A 452 -13.63 -6.29 -34.05
CA ARG A 452 -13.61 -6.66 -35.47
C ARG A 452 -12.20 -6.80 -36.03
N HIS A 453 -11.26 -5.95 -35.59
CA HIS A 453 -9.87 -5.90 -36.08
C HIS A 453 -8.88 -6.43 -35.04
N ARG A 454 -9.19 -7.59 -34.45
CA ARG A 454 -8.30 -8.24 -33.49
C ARG A 454 -7.07 -8.80 -34.22
N PRO A 455 -5.84 -8.39 -33.82
CA PRO A 455 -4.62 -8.99 -34.34
C PRO A 455 -4.50 -10.47 -33.92
N GLU A 456 -3.61 -11.20 -34.56
CA GLU A 456 -3.37 -12.62 -34.23
C GLU A 456 -2.95 -12.82 -32.76
N THR A 457 -2.15 -11.89 -32.22
CA THR A 457 -1.70 -11.86 -30.82
C THR A 457 -2.02 -10.52 -30.16
N PRO A 458 -2.22 -10.46 -28.83
CA PRO A 458 -2.58 -9.25 -28.09
C PRO A 458 -1.62 -8.09 -28.34
N LYS A 459 -2.11 -6.84 -28.31
CA LYS A 459 -1.24 -5.65 -28.41
C LYS A 459 -0.60 -5.30 -27.05
N LEU A 460 0.40 -4.42 -27.05
CA LEU A 460 1.03 -3.86 -25.85
C LEU A 460 0.00 -3.37 -24.80
N GLY A 461 -1.03 -2.64 -25.25
CA GLY A 461 -2.09 -2.16 -24.36
C GLY A 461 -2.89 -3.26 -23.67
N ALA A 462 -3.10 -4.41 -24.33
CA ALA A 462 -3.79 -5.54 -23.73
C ALA A 462 -2.94 -6.24 -22.66
N ALA A 463 -1.61 -6.31 -22.86
CA ALA A 463 -0.68 -6.82 -21.85
C ALA A 463 -0.69 -5.94 -20.60
N VAL A 464 -0.59 -4.62 -20.76
CA VAL A 464 -0.65 -3.66 -19.64
C VAL A 464 -2.01 -3.72 -18.94
N ALA A 465 -3.11 -3.78 -19.70
CA ALA A 465 -4.45 -3.93 -19.13
C ALA A 465 -4.59 -5.20 -18.31
N LEU A 466 -4.07 -6.34 -18.78
CA LEU A 466 -4.11 -7.60 -18.03
C LEU A 466 -3.30 -7.51 -16.73
N ILE A 467 -2.10 -6.94 -16.76
CA ILE A 467 -1.29 -6.74 -15.54
C ILE A 467 -2.08 -5.91 -14.52
N SER A 468 -2.65 -4.78 -14.95
CA SER A 468 -3.45 -3.92 -14.08
C SER A 468 -4.69 -4.62 -13.52
N LEU A 469 -5.39 -5.43 -14.32
CA LEU A 469 -6.55 -6.20 -13.89
C LEU A 469 -6.17 -7.28 -12.87
N ILE A 470 -5.05 -7.97 -13.07
CA ILE A 470 -4.55 -8.98 -12.10
C ILE A 470 -4.21 -8.31 -10.78
N LEU A 471 -3.45 -7.21 -10.79
CA LEU A 471 -3.08 -6.48 -9.57
C LEU A 471 -4.31 -5.94 -8.83
N MET A 472 -5.26 -5.37 -9.56
CA MET A 472 -6.52 -4.90 -8.98
C MET A 472 -7.33 -6.06 -8.38
N ALA A 473 -7.49 -7.17 -9.10
CA ALA A 473 -8.24 -8.32 -8.62
C ALA A 473 -7.59 -8.97 -7.40
N GLN A 474 -6.25 -9.06 -7.36
CA GLN A 474 -5.52 -9.54 -6.19
C GLN A 474 -5.68 -8.59 -4.99
N PHE A 475 -5.57 -7.27 -5.20
CA PHE A 475 -5.81 -6.29 -4.15
C PHE A 475 -7.22 -6.42 -3.57
N LEU A 476 -8.25 -6.50 -4.43
CA LEU A 476 -9.64 -6.71 -3.99
C LEU A 476 -9.82 -8.05 -3.26
N SER A 477 -9.10 -9.10 -3.66
CA SER A 477 -9.17 -10.40 -2.99
C SER A 477 -8.67 -10.35 -1.55
N GLN A 478 -7.72 -9.46 -1.23
CA GLN A 478 -7.23 -9.26 0.14
C GLN A 478 -8.30 -8.62 1.05
N SER A 479 -9.23 -7.86 0.48
CA SER A 479 -10.35 -7.28 1.22
C SER A 479 -11.47 -8.28 1.52
N VAL A 480 -11.46 -9.45 0.87
CA VAL A 480 -12.43 -10.51 1.15
C VAL A 480 -12.02 -11.19 2.46
N ALA A 481 -12.83 -11.05 3.50
CA ALA A 481 -12.61 -11.69 4.79
C ALA A 481 -12.79 -13.22 4.66
N ILE A 482 -11.71 -13.92 4.30
CA ILE A 482 -11.61 -15.37 4.35
C ILE A 482 -10.86 -15.73 5.62
N ASP A 483 -11.52 -16.45 6.51
CA ASP A 483 -10.86 -17.05 7.66
C ASP A 483 -9.89 -18.13 7.19
N LEU A 484 -8.59 -17.83 7.27
CA LEU A 484 -7.51 -18.76 6.90
C LEU A 484 -7.43 -19.97 7.83
N GLN A 485 -7.98 -19.86 9.06
CA GLN A 485 -7.98 -20.94 10.04
C GLN A 485 -9.21 -21.86 9.90
N ALA A 486 -10.25 -21.43 9.20
CA ALA A 486 -11.41 -22.27 8.90
C ALA A 486 -11.02 -23.46 7.99
N PRO A 487 -11.65 -24.64 8.15
CA PRO A 487 -11.42 -25.77 7.25
C PRO A 487 -11.66 -25.38 5.78
N GLY A 488 -10.66 -25.57 4.92
CA GLY A 488 -10.75 -25.18 3.52
C GLY A 488 -10.41 -23.71 3.23
N GLY A 489 -10.12 -22.89 4.24
CA GLY A 489 -9.89 -21.44 4.10
C GLY A 489 -8.66 -21.12 3.25
N PHE A 490 -7.55 -21.81 3.52
CA PHE A 490 -6.31 -21.68 2.75
C PHE A 490 -6.49 -22.16 1.29
N GLU A 491 -7.26 -23.22 1.05
CA GLU A 491 -7.55 -23.66 -0.32
C GLU A 491 -8.43 -22.68 -1.07
N LYS A 492 -9.43 -22.08 -0.40
CA LYS A 492 -10.32 -21.08 -0.99
C LYS A 492 -9.55 -19.85 -1.42
N ILE A 493 -8.63 -19.33 -0.61
CA ILE A 493 -7.82 -18.15 -0.99
C ILE A 493 -6.91 -18.45 -2.18
N LEU A 494 -6.30 -19.64 -2.23
CA LEU A 494 -5.47 -20.06 -3.37
C LEU A 494 -6.30 -20.23 -4.66
N LEU A 495 -7.46 -20.87 -4.57
CA LEU A 495 -8.37 -21.05 -5.71
C LEU A 495 -8.92 -19.71 -6.19
N LEU A 496 -9.30 -18.81 -5.28
CA LEU A 496 -9.78 -17.48 -5.60
C LEU A 496 -8.69 -16.69 -6.35
N SER A 497 -7.47 -16.66 -5.80
CA SER A 497 -6.33 -15.96 -6.42
C SER A 497 -6.02 -16.50 -7.82
N GLN A 498 -5.90 -17.82 -7.98
CA GLN A 498 -5.52 -18.42 -9.25
C GLN A 498 -6.65 -18.38 -10.29
N LEU A 499 -7.86 -18.78 -9.94
CA LEU A 499 -8.97 -18.89 -10.90
C LEU A 499 -9.62 -17.53 -11.19
N LEU A 500 -9.96 -16.76 -10.16
CA LEU A 500 -10.69 -15.51 -10.33
C LEU A 500 -9.77 -14.32 -10.58
N CYS A 501 -8.64 -14.22 -9.87
CA CYS A 501 -7.79 -13.03 -9.98
C CYS A 501 -6.78 -13.11 -11.13
N ILE A 502 -6.38 -14.31 -11.58
CA ILE A 502 -5.40 -14.48 -12.67
C ILE A 502 -6.03 -15.08 -13.92
N LEU A 503 -6.60 -16.29 -13.83
CA LEU A 503 -7.09 -17.01 -15.00
C LEU A 503 -8.26 -16.29 -15.69
N LEU A 504 -9.28 -15.86 -14.95
CA LEU A 504 -10.45 -15.21 -15.53
C LEU A 504 -10.08 -13.92 -16.32
N PRO A 505 -9.35 -12.94 -15.75
CA PRO A 505 -8.88 -11.78 -16.51
C PRO A 505 -8.04 -12.18 -17.72
N THR A 506 -7.19 -13.19 -17.59
CA THR A 506 -6.35 -13.69 -18.69
C THR A 506 -7.20 -14.19 -19.86
N LEU A 507 -8.20 -15.03 -19.59
CA LEU A 507 -9.09 -15.58 -20.62
C LEU A 507 -9.93 -14.48 -21.26
N VAL A 508 -10.47 -13.56 -20.46
CA VAL A 508 -11.27 -12.42 -20.95
C VAL A 508 -10.44 -11.52 -21.85
N VAL A 509 -9.25 -11.09 -21.40
CA VAL A 509 -8.38 -10.22 -22.20
C VAL A 509 -7.87 -10.94 -23.44
N ALA A 510 -7.47 -12.22 -23.35
CA ALA A 510 -7.05 -12.99 -24.51
C ALA A 510 -8.15 -13.06 -25.57
N TYR A 511 -9.38 -13.39 -25.15
CA TYR A 511 -10.54 -13.47 -26.04
C TYR A 511 -10.88 -12.11 -26.68
N LEU A 512 -10.83 -11.02 -25.91
CA LEU A 512 -11.19 -9.68 -26.40
C LEU A 512 -10.10 -9.00 -27.23
N SER A 513 -8.83 -9.41 -27.11
CA SER A 513 -7.69 -8.70 -27.73
C SER A 513 -6.94 -9.47 -28.81
N SER A 514 -7.25 -10.76 -29.01
CA SER A 514 -6.62 -11.61 -30.01
C SER A 514 -7.64 -12.38 -30.87
N SER A 515 -7.29 -12.65 -32.13
CA SER A 515 -8.09 -13.48 -33.04
C SER A 515 -7.71 -14.97 -32.96
N SER A 516 -6.53 -15.31 -32.43
CA SER A 516 -6.06 -16.69 -32.26
C SER A 516 -5.57 -16.94 -30.83
N LEU A 517 -6.37 -17.63 -30.04
CA LEU A 517 -5.96 -18.11 -28.71
C LEU A 517 -4.79 -19.09 -28.80
N ARG A 518 -4.71 -19.86 -29.88
CA ARG A 518 -3.64 -20.83 -30.12
C ARG A 518 -2.29 -20.14 -30.26
N SER A 519 -2.23 -19.07 -31.05
CA SER A 519 -1.02 -18.27 -31.26
C SER A 519 -0.67 -17.49 -29.99
N THR A 520 -1.69 -16.93 -29.31
CA THR A 520 -1.54 -16.18 -28.06
C THR A 520 -0.95 -17.03 -26.94
N PHE A 521 -1.49 -18.24 -26.71
CA PHE A 521 -0.99 -19.15 -25.66
C PHE A 521 0.17 -20.04 -26.12
N LEU A 522 0.78 -19.76 -27.27
CA LEU A 522 1.92 -20.51 -27.80
C LEU A 522 1.66 -22.03 -27.89
N LEU A 523 0.43 -22.41 -28.26
CA LEU A 523 -0.02 -23.79 -28.35
C LEU A 523 0.32 -24.37 -29.73
N LYS A 524 1.54 -24.88 -29.91
CA LYS A 524 1.99 -25.50 -31.17
C LYS A 524 2.07 -27.02 -31.06
N ASN A 525 1.79 -27.70 -32.18
CA ASN A 525 2.00 -29.14 -32.35
C ASN A 525 3.15 -29.37 -33.35
N PRO A 526 3.94 -30.45 -33.21
CA PRO A 526 3.91 -31.43 -32.12
C PRO A 526 4.52 -30.90 -30.81
N ILE A 527 4.15 -31.54 -29.69
CA ILE A 527 4.70 -31.23 -28.36
C ILE A 527 6.21 -31.54 -28.34
N PRO A 528 7.08 -30.61 -27.93
CA PRO A 528 8.52 -30.75 -28.02
C PRO A 528 9.05 -31.51 -26.81
N TRP A 529 8.92 -32.84 -26.82
CA TRP A 529 9.30 -33.68 -25.68
C TRP A 529 10.74 -33.45 -25.21
N LYS A 530 11.69 -33.27 -26.15
CA LYS A 530 13.08 -32.93 -25.83
C LYS A 530 13.18 -31.63 -25.04
N SER A 531 12.47 -30.58 -25.47
CA SER A 531 12.44 -29.29 -24.76
C SER A 531 11.79 -29.41 -23.38
N ILE A 532 10.74 -30.23 -23.23
CA ILE A 532 10.11 -30.50 -21.93
C ILE A 532 11.10 -31.19 -20.98
N VAL A 533 11.82 -32.20 -21.45
CA VAL A 533 12.82 -32.91 -20.64
C VAL A 533 13.97 -31.97 -20.25
N ILE A 534 14.53 -31.19 -21.18
CA ILE A 534 15.58 -30.22 -20.87
C ILE A 534 15.08 -29.17 -19.88
N ALA A 535 13.84 -28.70 -20.02
CA ALA A 535 13.21 -27.76 -19.11
C ALA A 535 13.01 -28.35 -17.71
N GLY A 536 12.59 -29.62 -17.61
CA GLY A 536 12.49 -30.33 -16.33
C GLY A 536 13.86 -30.51 -15.64
N LEU A 537 14.89 -30.89 -16.39
CA LEU A 537 16.26 -30.98 -15.88
C LEU A 537 16.81 -29.61 -15.45
N LEU A 538 16.48 -28.55 -16.19
CA LEU A 538 16.84 -27.19 -15.84
C LEU A 538 16.15 -26.75 -14.54
N ALA A 539 14.91 -27.18 -14.29
CA ALA A 539 14.23 -26.92 -13.02
C ALA A 539 14.99 -27.56 -11.84
N VAL A 540 15.42 -28.81 -11.98
CA VAL A 540 16.24 -29.51 -10.97
C VAL A 540 17.53 -28.74 -10.69
N ALA A 541 18.24 -28.29 -11.74
CA ALA A 541 19.47 -27.51 -11.59
C ALA A 541 19.23 -26.10 -11.00
N MET A 542 18.06 -25.51 -11.25
CA MET A 542 17.71 -24.18 -10.75
C MET A 542 17.29 -24.16 -9.29
N VAL A 543 16.74 -25.25 -8.71
CA VAL A 543 16.29 -25.26 -7.31
C VAL A 543 17.39 -24.88 -6.32
N PRO A 544 18.62 -25.45 -6.39
CA PRO A 544 19.70 -25.06 -5.49
C PRO A 544 20.09 -23.58 -5.64
N LEU A 545 20.16 -23.09 -6.88
CA LEU A 545 20.51 -21.71 -7.18
C LEU A 545 19.44 -20.73 -6.72
N GLY A 546 18.17 -21.08 -6.89
CA GLY A 546 17.03 -20.31 -6.41
C GLY A 546 16.96 -20.28 -4.88
N THR A 547 17.34 -21.37 -4.22
CA THR A 547 17.44 -21.45 -2.75
C THR A 547 18.57 -20.56 -2.23
N ALA A 548 19.75 -20.61 -2.85
CA ALA A 548 20.86 -19.73 -2.53
C ALA A 548 20.54 -18.25 -2.82
N LEU A 549 19.81 -17.97 -3.90
CA LEU A 549 19.32 -16.63 -4.21
C LEU A 549 18.34 -16.14 -3.14
N MET A 550 17.40 -16.98 -2.69
CA MET A 550 16.48 -16.64 -1.61
C MET A 550 17.21 -16.37 -0.29
N GLU A 551 18.22 -17.17 0.04
CA GLU A 551 19.09 -16.96 1.21
C GLU A 551 19.79 -15.59 1.12
N LEU A 552 20.34 -15.26 -0.05
CA LEU A 552 20.96 -13.95 -0.31
C LEU A 552 19.95 -12.80 -0.20
N ILE A 553 18.75 -12.97 -0.75
CA ILE A 553 17.69 -11.96 -0.67
C ILE A 553 17.27 -11.73 0.77
N VAL A 554 17.04 -12.78 1.56
CA VAL A 554 16.63 -12.68 2.97
C VAL A 554 17.72 -12.03 3.82
N TYR A 555 18.99 -12.24 3.48
CA TYR A 555 20.11 -11.55 4.13
C TYR A 555 20.05 -10.02 3.94
N PHE A 556 19.70 -9.54 2.74
CA PHE A 556 19.59 -8.10 2.45
C PHE A 556 18.21 -7.50 2.74
N VAL A 557 17.18 -8.33 2.78
CA VAL A 557 15.78 -7.99 3.01
C VAL A 557 15.27 -8.88 4.14
N PRO A 558 15.55 -8.53 5.41
CA PRO A 558 15.09 -9.31 6.55
C PRO A 558 13.56 -9.37 6.57
N VAL A 559 13.03 -10.49 7.03
CA VAL A 559 11.57 -10.67 7.14
C VAL A 559 11.09 -10.06 8.45
N SER A 560 9.93 -9.41 8.43
CA SER A 560 9.36 -8.83 9.64
C SER A 560 8.95 -9.90 10.66
N SER A 561 8.97 -9.54 11.95
CA SER A 561 8.55 -10.38 13.06
C SER A 561 7.12 -10.91 12.88
N GLU A 562 6.23 -10.09 12.34
CA GLU A 562 4.82 -10.46 12.13
C GLU A 562 4.67 -11.48 11.02
N LEU A 563 5.43 -11.33 9.93
CA LEU A 563 5.43 -12.31 8.84
C LEU A 563 6.09 -13.61 9.30
N MET A 564 7.11 -13.54 10.15
CA MET A 564 7.70 -14.71 10.79
C MET A 564 6.72 -15.45 11.69
N ASP A 565 5.96 -14.73 12.52
CA ASP A 565 4.91 -15.31 13.35
C ASP A 565 3.79 -15.92 12.51
N LEU A 566 3.43 -15.30 11.40
CA LEU A 566 2.45 -15.85 10.46
C LEU A 566 2.99 -17.13 9.79
N ILE A 567 4.23 -17.10 9.30
CA ILE A 567 4.91 -18.27 8.72
C ILE A 567 5.03 -19.38 9.76
N ALA A 568 5.33 -19.08 11.02
CA ALA A 568 5.42 -20.05 12.11
C ALA A 568 4.04 -20.63 12.47
N LYS A 569 2.98 -19.80 12.50
CA LYS A 569 1.59 -20.25 12.69
C LYS A 569 1.09 -21.11 11.52
N LEU A 570 1.55 -20.82 10.31
CA LEU A 570 1.36 -21.64 9.11
C LEU A 570 2.38 -22.79 9.01
N GLY A 571 3.43 -22.79 9.84
CA GLY A 571 4.61 -23.67 9.77
C GLY A 571 4.61 -24.76 10.84
N ASN A 572 3.90 -24.56 11.95
CA ASN A 572 3.44 -25.61 12.88
C ASN A 572 2.41 -26.57 12.22
N ILE A 573 2.34 -26.55 10.90
CA ILE A 573 1.65 -27.47 10.01
C ILE A 573 2.59 -28.67 9.73
N GLU A 574 3.13 -29.31 10.77
CA GLU A 574 3.25 -30.77 10.70
C GLU A 574 1.82 -31.33 10.91
N GLY A 575 0.98 -31.21 9.88
CA GLY A 575 -0.38 -31.80 9.85
C GLY A 575 -1.61 -30.90 10.08
N GLY A 576 -1.70 -29.68 9.53
CA GLY A 576 -2.98 -28.93 9.47
C GLY A 576 -3.18 -28.11 8.18
N PRO A 577 -4.39 -27.93 7.61
CA PRO A 577 -5.65 -28.64 7.82
C PRO A 577 -5.79 -29.79 6.78
N GLY A 578 -5.55 -31.05 7.14
CA GLY A 578 -6.03 -32.22 6.38
C GLY A 578 -5.66 -32.33 4.88
N MET A 579 -4.71 -31.55 4.36
CA MET A 579 -4.32 -31.58 2.95
C MET A 579 -3.22 -32.60 2.72
N SER A 580 -3.47 -33.58 1.84
CA SER A 580 -2.42 -34.49 1.39
C SER A 580 -1.33 -33.72 0.62
N VAL A 581 -0.10 -34.24 0.64
CA VAL A 581 1.03 -33.69 -0.17
C VAL A 581 0.62 -33.50 -1.63
N GLY A 582 -0.17 -34.43 -2.18
CA GLY A 582 -0.72 -34.33 -3.53
C GLY A 582 -1.60 -33.09 -3.74
N LYS A 583 -2.43 -32.71 -2.76
CA LYS A 583 -3.27 -31.51 -2.84
C LYS A 583 -2.44 -30.24 -2.74
N VAL A 584 -1.41 -30.20 -1.90
CA VAL A 584 -0.46 -29.08 -1.82
C VAL A 584 0.27 -28.89 -3.15
N LEU A 585 0.82 -29.97 -3.73
CA LEU A 585 1.48 -29.92 -5.03
C LEU A 585 0.52 -29.47 -6.14
N LEU A 586 -0.72 -29.95 -6.14
CA LEU A 586 -1.72 -29.53 -7.10
C LEU A 586 -1.99 -28.02 -7.01
N LEU A 587 -2.24 -27.51 -5.80
CA LEU A 587 -2.66 -26.13 -5.60
C LEU A 587 -1.52 -25.09 -5.65
N MET A 588 -0.29 -25.48 -5.31
CA MET A 588 0.84 -24.56 -5.19
C MET A 588 1.97 -24.77 -6.22
N ALA A 589 2.00 -25.91 -6.92
CA ALA A 589 2.95 -26.14 -8.01
C ALA A 589 2.26 -26.27 -9.36
N VAL A 590 1.29 -27.19 -9.50
CA VAL A 590 0.70 -27.51 -10.82
C VAL A 590 -0.24 -26.40 -11.31
N MET A 591 -1.21 -26.02 -10.49
CA MET A 591 -2.21 -25.02 -10.87
C MET A 591 -1.59 -23.65 -11.21
N PRO A 592 -0.72 -23.07 -10.36
CA PRO A 592 0.00 -21.83 -10.69
C PRO A 592 0.85 -21.95 -11.95
N ALA A 593 1.59 -23.06 -12.12
CA ALA A 593 2.43 -23.28 -13.29
C ALA A 593 1.66 -23.33 -14.62
N ILE A 594 0.37 -23.66 -14.61
CA ILE A 594 -0.46 -23.61 -15.82
C ILE A 594 -1.05 -22.22 -16.02
N ILE A 595 -1.69 -21.69 -14.98
CA ILE A 595 -2.47 -20.45 -15.03
C ILE A 595 -1.56 -19.24 -15.26
N GLU A 596 -0.48 -19.15 -14.50
CA GLU A 596 0.44 -18.02 -14.61
C GLU A 596 1.20 -18.04 -15.94
N GLU A 597 1.52 -19.22 -16.48
CA GLU A 597 2.16 -19.30 -17.80
C GLU A 597 1.21 -18.83 -18.91
N PHE A 598 -0.10 -19.10 -18.82
CA PHE A 598 -1.07 -18.54 -19.76
C PHE A 598 -1.15 -17.01 -19.67
N ALA A 599 -1.12 -16.46 -18.45
CA ALA A 599 -1.15 -15.02 -18.24
C ALA A 599 0.13 -14.34 -18.76
N PHE A 600 1.29 -14.79 -18.27
CA PHE A 600 2.55 -14.11 -18.46
C PHE A 600 3.23 -14.46 -19.77
N ARG A 601 3.32 -15.76 -20.13
CA ARG A 601 4.03 -16.19 -21.36
C ARG A 601 3.09 -16.21 -22.56
N GLY A 602 1.80 -16.44 -22.30
CA GLY A 602 0.75 -16.32 -23.30
C GLY A 602 0.46 -14.86 -23.63
N VAL A 603 -0.39 -14.22 -22.83
CA VAL A 603 -0.95 -12.89 -23.18
C VAL A 603 0.09 -11.76 -23.03
N ILE A 604 0.75 -11.65 -21.88
CA ILE A 604 1.61 -10.48 -21.56
C ILE A 604 2.85 -10.45 -22.45
N LEU A 605 3.61 -11.56 -22.52
CA LEU A 605 4.82 -11.66 -23.34
C LEU A 605 4.52 -11.46 -24.82
N SER A 606 3.44 -12.05 -25.34
CA SER A 606 3.01 -11.85 -26.73
C SER A 606 2.66 -10.39 -27.00
N GLY A 607 2.01 -9.72 -26.04
CA GLY A 607 1.70 -8.29 -26.10
C GLY A 607 2.92 -7.39 -26.17
N PHE A 608 3.94 -7.66 -25.35
CA PHE A 608 5.20 -6.91 -25.37
C PHE A 608 6.01 -7.17 -26.65
N ARG A 609 6.04 -8.42 -27.14
CA ARG A 609 6.76 -8.81 -28.36
C ARG A 609 6.28 -8.11 -29.64
N ASN A 610 5.06 -7.56 -29.64
CA ASN A 610 4.53 -6.82 -30.79
C ASN A 610 5.20 -5.46 -31.02
N ARG A 611 5.79 -4.84 -29.99
CA ARG A 611 6.43 -3.51 -30.10
C ARG A 611 7.87 -3.49 -29.59
N LEU A 612 8.25 -4.46 -28.76
CA LEU A 612 9.55 -4.48 -28.08
C LEU A 612 10.44 -5.63 -28.56
N PRO A 613 11.76 -5.43 -28.61
CA PRO A 613 12.73 -6.50 -28.80
C PRO A 613 12.54 -7.62 -27.76
N ALA A 614 12.90 -8.85 -28.13
CA ALA A 614 12.70 -10.04 -27.28
C ALA A 614 13.25 -9.88 -25.86
N VAL A 615 14.42 -9.26 -25.72
CA VAL A 615 15.08 -9.05 -24.43
C VAL A 615 14.22 -8.18 -23.52
N TRP A 616 13.74 -7.04 -24.02
CA TRP A 616 12.88 -6.13 -23.24
C TRP A 616 11.51 -6.73 -22.94
N ALA A 617 10.93 -7.49 -23.87
CA ALA A 617 9.69 -8.20 -23.60
C ALA A 617 9.85 -9.21 -22.45
N VAL A 618 10.95 -9.98 -22.43
CA VAL A 618 11.25 -10.92 -21.33
C VAL A 618 11.47 -10.19 -20.02
N VAL A 619 12.27 -9.11 -20.02
CA VAL A 619 12.56 -8.33 -18.81
C VAL A 619 11.29 -7.73 -18.22
N LEU A 620 10.46 -7.08 -19.04
CA LEU A 620 9.22 -6.46 -18.55
C LEU A 620 8.21 -7.51 -18.07
N THR A 621 8.04 -8.63 -18.79
CA THR A 621 7.17 -9.71 -18.32
C THR A 621 7.68 -10.32 -17.00
N ALA A 622 8.99 -10.47 -16.83
CA ALA A 622 9.60 -10.96 -15.60
C ALA A 622 9.39 -9.99 -14.41
N ILE A 623 9.53 -8.68 -14.64
CA ILE A 623 9.24 -7.66 -13.63
C ILE A 623 7.76 -7.73 -13.24
N SER A 624 6.84 -7.78 -14.22
CA SER A 624 5.40 -7.90 -13.94
C SER A 624 5.07 -9.19 -13.18
N PHE A 625 5.74 -10.30 -13.51
CA PHE A 625 5.59 -11.56 -12.79
C PHE A 625 6.01 -11.45 -11.33
N GLY A 626 7.13 -10.78 -11.06
CA GLY A 626 7.56 -10.45 -9.69
C GLY A 626 6.55 -9.57 -8.95
N VAL A 627 6.07 -8.49 -9.56
CA VAL A 627 5.15 -7.53 -8.92
C VAL A 627 3.80 -8.16 -8.55
N VAL A 628 3.30 -9.11 -9.33
CA VAL A 628 2.08 -9.87 -9.00
C VAL A 628 2.26 -10.80 -7.78
N HIS A 629 3.51 -11.04 -7.35
CA HIS A 629 3.85 -11.77 -6.14
C HIS A 629 4.24 -10.85 -4.96
N ALA A 630 3.77 -9.59 -4.96
CA ALA A 630 4.16 -8.55 -3.99
C ALA A 630 3.60 -8.71 -2.56
N THR A 631 3.29 -9.93 -2.12
CA THR A 631 3.03 -10.24 -0.70
C THR A 631 4.24 -9.99 0.18
N ALA A 632 5.46 -10.16 -0.36
CA ALA A 632 6.71 -9.85 0.31
C ALA A 632 7.76 -9.41 -0.72
N LEU A 633 8.59 -8.40 -0.38
CA LEU A 633 9.62 -7.89 -1.30
C LEU A 633 10.61 -8.98 -1.73
N GLN A 634 10.91 -9.92 -0.82
CA GLN A 634 11.77 -11.07 -1.10
C GLN A 634 11.20 -11.95 -2.21
N GLN A 635 9.89 -12.21 -2.14
CA GLN A 635 9.18 -13.04 -3.10
C GLN A 635 9.08 -12.35 -4.46
N THR A 636 8.83 -11.03 -4.49
CA THR A 636 8.85 -10.21 -5.72
C THR A 636 10.17 -10.37 -6.48
N ILE A 637 11.30 -10.24 -5.78
CA ILE A 637 12.63 -10.32 -6.39
C ILE A 637 12.89 -11.74 -6.89
N SER A 638 12.67 -12.74 -6.05
CA SER A 638 12.90 -14.16 -6.39
C SER A 638 12.05 -14.61 -7.59
N ALA A 639 10.75 -14.29 -7.58
CA ALA A 639 9.83 -14.58 -8.67
C ALA A 639 10.26 -13.85 -9.96
N GLY A 640 10.74 -12.61 -9.88
CA GLY A 640 11.27 -11.88 -11.03
C GLY A 640 12.44 -12.61 -11.73
N PHE A 641 13.38 -13.18 -10.96
CA PHE A 641 14.49 -13.97 -11.53
C PHE A 641 14.00 -15.26 -12.20
N LEU A 642 13.08 -15.99 -11.57
CA LEU A 642 12.40 -17.13 -12.21
C LEU A 642 11.69 -16.70 -13.51
N GLY A 643 11.10 -15.50 -13.44
CA GLY A 643 10.47 -14.77 -14.53
C GLY A 643 11.31 -14.71 -15.80
N LEU A 644 12.59 -14.34 -15.65
CA LEU A 644 13.57 -14.20 -16.74
C LEU A 644 13.87 -15.54 -17.41
N VAL A 645 14.07 -16.61 -16.62
CA VAL A 645 14.38 -17.96 -17.13
C VAL A 645 13.21 -18.48 -17.96
N LEU A 646 12.00 -18.41 -17.42
CA LEU A 646 10.79 -18.82 -18.12
C LEU A 646 10.51 -17.97 -19.37
N GLY A 647 10.76 -16.65 -19.33
CA GLY A 647 10.64 -15.79 -20.51
C GLY A 647 11.65 -16.17 -21.60
N TYR A 648 12.88 -16.51 -21.24
CA TYR A 648 13.88 -17.05 -22.17
C TYR A 648 13.41 -18.36 -22.82
N ILE A 649 12.93 -19.32 -22.01
CA ILE A 649 12.40 -20.60 -22.48
C ILE A 649 11.25 -20.38 -23.48
N ALA A 650 10.31 -19.48 -23.16
CA ALA A 650 9.15 -19.16 -24.00
C ALA A 650 9.58 -18.57 -25.35
N VAL A 651 10.50 -17.59 -25.35
CA VAL A 651 10.99 -16.94 -26.59
C VAL A 651 11.76 -17.93 -27.46
N LYS A 652 12.59 -18.81 -26.87
CA LYS A 652 13.40 -19.77 -27.64
C LYS A 652 12.58 -20.93 -28.18
N SER A 653 11.72 -21.52 -27.36
CA SER A 653 10.91 -22.65 -27.78
C SER A 653 9.71 -22.25 -28.64
N LYS A 654 9.24 -20.99 -28.52
CA LYS A 654 7.96 -20.51 -29.08
C LYS A 654 6.79 -21.39 -28.68
N GLN A 655 6.86 -21.98 -27.48
CA GLN A 655 5.89 -22.93 -26.93
C GLN A 655 5.74 -22.77 -25.42
N ILE A 656 4.52 -22.98 -24.92
CA ILE A 656 4.22 -22.84 -23.49
C ILE A 656 4.55 -24.09 -22.67
N THR A 657 4.50 -25.28 -23.27
CA THR A 657 4.64 -26.55 -22.55
C THR A 657 5.99 -26.74 -21.86
N PRO A 658 7.16 -26.32 -22.40
CA PRO A 658 8.42 -26.37 -21.65
C PRO A 658 8.43 -25.38 -20.48
N CYS A 659 7.73 -24.26 -20.59
CA CYS A 659 7.61 -23.27 -19.52
C CYS A 659 6.80 -23.86 -18.35
N ILE A 660 5.65 -24.46 -18.64
CA ILE A 660 4.81 -25.15 -17.63
C ILE A 660 5.60 -26.27 -16.95
N ALA A 661 6.34 -27.09 -17.71
CA ALA A 661 7.14 -28.18 -17.16
C ALA A 661 8.24 -27.67 -16.22
N PHE A 662 8.97 -26.62 -16.62
CA PHE A 662 9.98 -25.99 -15.77
C PHE A 662 9.35 -25.38 -14.50
N HIS A 663 8.28 -24.59 -14.64
CA HIS A 663 7.64 -23.91 -13.52
C HIS A 663 7.07 -24.90 -12.51
N MET A 664 6.32 -25.90 -12.98
CA MET A 664 5.77 -26.98 -12.15
C MET A 664 6.88 -27.77 -11.46
N GLY A 665 7.96 -28.12 -12.17
CA GLY A 665 9.10 -28.83 -11.61
C GLY A 665 9.81 -28.02 -10.53
N TYR A 666 10.07 -26.74 -10.80
CA TYR A 666 10.77 -25.86 -9.87
C TYR A 666 9.97 -25.65 -8.58
N ASN A 667 8.68 -25.29 -8.69
CA ASN A 667 7.81 -25.08 -7.52
C ASN A 667 7.57 -26.39 -6.78
N GLY A 668 7.32 -27.48 -7.49
CA GLY A 668 7.08 -28.79 -6.88
C GLY A 668 8.28 -29.29 -6.09
N LEU A 669 9.48 -29.20 -6.66
CA LEU A 669 10.72 -29.58 -5.97
C LEU A 669 11.02 -28.67 -4.77
N GLN A 670 10.75 -27.37 -4.86
CA GLN A 670 10.90 -26.47 -3.72
C GLN A 670 9.92 -26.82 -2.59
N LEU A 671 8.66 -27.10 -2.90
CA LEU A 671 7.67 -27.52 -1.91
C LEU A 671 8.03 -28.86 -1.26
N LEU A 672 8.46 -29.85 -2.06
CA LEU A 672 8.91 -31.14 -1.53
C LEU A 672 10.12 -30.99 -0.62
N ARG A 673 11.09 -30.13 -0.97
CA ARG A 673 12.23 -29.82 -0.10
C ARG A 673 11.77 -29.25 1.24
N THR A 674 10.82 -28.30 1.21
CA THR A 674 10.30 -27.67 2.43
C THR A 674 9.51 -28.67 3.28
N ILE A 675 8.63 -29.48 2.68
CA ILE A 675 7.80 -30.47 3.39
C ILE A 675 8.65 -31.56 4.04
N PHE A 676 9.66 -32.07 3.33
CA PHE A 676 10.52 -33.17 3.79
C PHE A 676 11.85 -32.68 4.36
N ALA A 677 11.98 -31.40 4.74
CA ALA A 677 13.25 -30.82 5.18
C ALA A 677 13.84 -31.57 6.39
N SER A 678 13.00 -31.86 7.38
CA SER A 678 13.41 -32.56 8.61
C SER A 678 13.82 -34.03 8.35
N ASP A 679 13.16 -34.70 7.40
CA ASP A 679 13.48 -36.08 7.02
C ASP A 679 14.72 -36.17 6.15
N LEU A 680 14.93 -35.18 5.27
CA LEU A 680 16.13 -35.06 4.45
C LEU A 680 17.36 -34.83 5.32
N ASP A 681 17.28 -33.92 6.30
CA ASP A 681 18.40 -33.58 7.18
C ASP A 681 18.89 -34.76 8.03
N LYS A 682 17.99 -35.72 8.35
CA LYS A 682 18.32 -36.95 9.08
C LYS A 682 19.09 -37.99 8.24
N GLN A 683 19.15 -37.85 6.92
CA GLN A 683 19.76 -38.86 6.06
C GLN A 683 21.30 -38.86 6.18
N PRO A 684 21.97 -40.02 6.16
CA PRO A 684 23.44 -40.09 6.29
C PRO A 684 24.20 -39.31 5.21
N TRP A 685 23.63 -39.18 4.02
CA TRP A 685 24.24 -38.46 2.90
C TRP A 685 23.90 -36.96 2.88
N ALA A 686 22.97 -36.51 3.74
CA ALA A 686 22.41 -35.16 3.69
C ALA A 686 23.48 -34.09 3.84
N HIS A 687 24.42 -34.26 4.78
CA HIS A 687 25.50 -33.30 5.05
C HIS A 687 26.44 -33.05 3.85
N TRP A 688 26.49 -33.95 2.87
CA TRP A 688 27.23 -33.71 1.63
C TRP A 688 26.48 -32.72 0.73
N VAL A 689 25.16 -32.82 0.67
CA VAL A 689 24.31 -32.08 -0.29
C VAL A 689 23.73 -30.80 0.32
N PHE A 690 23.35 -30.86 1.58
CA PHE A 690 22.63 -29.83 2.32
C PHE A 690 23.45 -29.31 3.48
N ARG A 691 23.15 -28.06 3.86
CA ARG A 691 23.66 -27.39 5.06
C ARG A 691 22.50 -26.68 5.74
N GLN A 692 22.46 -26.72 7.06
CA GLN A 692 21.53 -25.87 7.82
C GLN A 692 21.96 -24.41 7.72
N THR A 693 20.98 -23.51 7.73
CA THR A 693 21.21 -22.08 7.76
C THR A 693 20.45 -21.45 8.91
N ASP A 694 20.98 -20.35 9.43
CA ASP A 694 20.30 -19.56 10.47
C ASP A 694 19.09 -18.78 9.91
N SER A 695 18.79 -18.92 8.60
CA SER A 695 17.69 -18.22 7.95
C SER A 695 16.36 -18.92 8.28
N PRO A 696 15.44 -18.24 8.99
CA PRO A 696 14.13 -18.81 9.33
C PRO A 696 13.22 -19.06 8.10
N VAL A 697 13.56 -18.51 6.93
CA VAL A 697 12.84 -18.74 5.67
C VAL A 697 13.36 -19.96 4.91
N VAL A 698 14.68 -20.16 4.91
CA VAL A 698 15.34 -21.16 4.05
C VAL A 698 15.50 -22.50 4.77
N GLY A 699 15.90 -22.47 6.05
CA GLY A 699 16.14 -23.63 6.91
C GLY A 699 17.28 -24.55 6.43
N LEU A 700 17.03 -25.27 5.33
CA LEU A 700 17.93 -26.24 4.72
C LEU A 700 18.42 -25.75 3.35
N SER A 701 19.65 -25.25 3.27
CA SER A 701 20.28 -24.78 2.01
C SER A 701 21.18 -25.85 1.41
N PHE A 702 21.72 -25.59 0.22
CA PHE A 702 22.65 -26.51 -0.47
C PHE A 702 24.11 -26.17 -0.15
N THR A 703 24.98 -27.18 -0.18
CA THR A 703 26.42 -27.00 0.02
C THR A 703 27.06 -26.26 -1.17
N PRO A 704 28.15 -25.50 -0.97
CA PRO A 704 28.73 -24.67 -2.03
C PRO A 704 29.15 -25.45 -3.29
N TRP A 705 29.65 -26.68 -3.15
CA TRP A 705 30.05 -27.49 -4.30
C TRP A 705 28.85 -27.95 -5.13
N VAL A 706 27.70 -28.24 -4.50
CA VAL A 706 26.44 -28.54 -5.21
C VAL A 706 25.99 -27.31 -5.98
N LEU A 707 26.08 -26.11 -5.38
CA LEU A 707 25.74 -24.87 -6.06
C LEU A 707 26.59 -24.64 -7.31
N VAL A 708 27.91 -24.85 -7.23
CA VAL A 708 28.82 -24.72 -8.39
C VAL A 708 28.46 -25.74 -9.47
N LEU A 709 28.27 -27.01 -9.10
CA LEU A 709 27.93 -28.07 -10.05
C LEU A 709 26.58 -27.80 -10.74
N MET A 710 25.57 -27.35 -9.99
CA MET A 710 24.25 -27.04 -10.52
C MET A 710 24.23 -25.74 -11.34
N ALA A 711 25.08 -24.76 -11.02
CA ALA A 711 25.32 -23.58 -11.86
C ALA A 711 25.89 -23.97 -13.22
N LEU A 712 26.92 -24.83 -13.24
CA LEU A 712 27.50 -25.33 -14.49
C LEU A 712 26.48 -26.14 -15.31
N ALA A 713 25.72 -27.02 -14.65
CA ALA A 713 24.65 -27.79 -15.29
C ALA A 713 23.58 -26.88 -15.88
N ALA A 714 23.14 -25.85 -15.14
CA ALA A 714 22.18 -24.87 -15.61
C ALA A 714 22.67 -24.09 -16.84
N ILE A 715 23.91 -23.62 -16.83
CA ILE A 715 24.51 -22.92 -17.98
C ILE A 715 24.55 -23.85 -19.20
N ALA A 716 24.98 -25.10 -19.02
CA ALA A 716 25.03 -26.09 -20.10
C ALA A 716 23.63 -26.38 -20.66
N LEU A 717 22.63 -26.56 -19.79
CA LEU A 717 21.24 -26.81 -20.19
C LEU A 717 20.62 -25.59 -20.90
N LEU A 718 20.86 -24.37 -20.43
CA LEU A 718 20.41 -23.14 -21.09
C LEU A 718 21.05 -22.97 -22.48
N TRP A 719 22.36 -23.25 -22.58
CA TRP A 719 23.08 -23.21 -23.85
C TRP A 719 22.56 -24.27 -24.82
N GLN A 720 22.39 -25.51 -24.36
CA GLN A 720 21.84 -26.62 -25.15
C GLN A 720 20.41 -26.33 -25.61
N PHE A 721 19.57 -25.76 -24.74
CA PHE A 721 18.20 -25.37 -25.06
C PHE A 721 18.19 -24.31 -26.18
N GLY A 722 19.03 -23.28 -26.06
CA GLY A 722 19.18 -22.25 -27.09
C GLY A 722 19.73 -22.80 -28.41
N HIS A 723 20.71 -23.71 -28.35
CA HIS A 723 21.33 -24.31 -29.52
C HIS A 723 20.36 -25.23 -30.28
N HIS A 724 19.62 -26.08 -29.56
CA HIS A 724 18.59 -26.96 -30.12
C HIS A 724 17.57 -26.18 -30.96
N HIS A 725 17.10 -25.05 -30.44
CA HIS A 725 16.11 -24.23 -31.14
C HIS A 725 16.69 -23.38 -32.29
N ARG A 726 17.99 -23.01 -32.24
CA ARG A 726 18.67 -22.38 -33.38
C ARG A 726 18.83 -23.35 -34.56
N GLN A 727 19.27 -24.58 -34.31
CA GLN A 727 19.43 -25.59 -35.35
C GLN A 727 18.09 -25.94 -36.01
N SER A 728 17.02 -26.14 -35.21
CA SER A 728 15.69 -26.45 -35.75
C SER A 728 15.14 -25.33 -36.64
N ALA A 729 15.47 -24.07 -36.35
CA ALA A 729 15.07 -22.93 -37.18
C ALA A 729 15.85 -22.90 -38.51
N GLY A 730 17.14 -23.24 -38.49
CA GLY A 730 17.99 -23.34 -39.67
C GLY A 730 17.60 -24.46 -40.63
N THR A 731 17.15 -25.61 -40.11
CA THR A 731 16.67 -26.74 -40.93
C THR A 731 15.29 -26.53 -41.56
N LEU A 732 14.50 -25.57 -41.06
CA LEU A 732 13.13 -25.28 -41.54
C LEU A 732 13.06 -24.06 -42.48
N GLY A 733 14.19 -23.45 -42.86
CA GLY A 733 14.21 -22.30 -43.79
C GLY A 733 13.53 -21.04 -43.27
N LEU A 734 13.19 -20.96 -41.98
CA LEU A 734 12.53 -19.81 -41.38
C LEU A 734 13.60 -18.81 -40.91
N GLN A 735 14.06 -17.96 -41.83
CA GLN A 735 14.74 -16.72 -41.46
C GLN A 735 13.79 -15.86 -40.61
N ASP A 736 14.35 -15.25 -39.58
CA ASP A 736 13.68 -14.38 -38.62
C ASP A 736 13.13 -13.15 -39.35
N SER A 737 11.86 -13.16 -39.77
CA SER A 737 11.21 -12.03 -40.46
C SER A 737 10.92 -10.82 -39.57
N GLY A 738 11.65 -10.67 -38.47
CA GLY A 738 11.54 -9.53 -37.55
C GLY A 738 12.28 -8.26 -37.99
N SER A 739 12.97 -8.30 -39.14
CA SER A 739 13.67 -7.14 -39.71
C SER A 739 13.34 -6.97 -41.20
N SER A 740 12.08 -6.71 -41.52
CA SER A 740 11.76 -6.07 -42.80
C SER A 740 11.92 -4.55 -42.62
N PRO A 741 12.69 -3.86 -43.46
CA PRO A 741 12.69 -2.39 -43.49
C PRO A 741 11.28 -1.92 -43.83
N MET A 742 10.88 -0.77 -43.26
CA MET A 742 9.57 -0.15 -43.50
C MET A 742 9.20 -0.18 -45.00
N PRO A 743 7.94 -0.50 -45.37
CA PRO A 743 7.49 -0.25 -46.72
C PRO A 743 7.47 1.27 -46.91
N THR A 744 8.29 1.75 -47.84
CA THR A 744 8.18 3.08 -48.42
C THR A 744 6.73 3.29 -48.89
N ALA A 745 6.09 4.33 -48.37
CA ALA A 745 4.77 4.75 -48.79
C ALA A 745 4.76 5.00 -50.31
N ALA A 746 3.93 4.24 -51.03
CA ALA A 746 3.53 4.59 -52.38
C ALA A 746 2.52 5.76 -52.31
N PRO A 747 2.48 6.66 -53.31
CA PRO A 747 1.62 7.84 -53.27
C PRO A 747 0.15 7.43 -53.39
N ALA A 748 -0.72 8.09 -52.63
CA ALA A 748 -2.15 7.98 -52.79
C ALA A 748 -2.55 8.55 -54.16
N GLU A 749 -3.09 7.70 -55.03
CA GLU A 749 -3.84 8.13 -56.20
C GLU A 749 -5.16 8.76 -55.73
N GLU A 750 -5.38 10.00 -56.16
CA GLU A 750 -6.68 10.64 -56.19
C GLU A 750 -7.62 9.83 -57.09
N SER A 751 -8.75 9.38 -56.54
CA SER A 751 -9.93 9.09 -57.35
C SER A 751 -11.15 9.71 -56.67
N GLY A 752 -11.61 10.81 -57.23
CA GLY A 752 -12.83 11.49 -56.83
C GLY A 752 -14.09 10.74 -57.23
N ALA A 753 -15.13 10.95 -56.42
CA ALA A 753 -16.53 11.21 -56.77
C ALA A 753 -17.30 11.50 -55.48
#